data_AF-A0A497VDM2-F1
#
_entry.id   AF-A0A497VDM2-F1
#
_cell.length_a   1.000
_cell.length_b   1.000
_cell.length_c   1.000
_cell.angle_alpha   90.00
_cell.angle_beta   90.00
_cell.angle_gamma   90.00
#
_symmetry.space_group_name_H-M   'P 1'
#
loop_
_entity.id
_entity.type
_entity.pdbx_description
1 polymer ?
#
loop_
_entity_poly.entity_id
_entity_poly.type
_entity_poly.pdbx_seq_one_letter_code
_entity_poly.pdbx_strand_id
1 'polypeptide(L)'
;MLKRKDFWARTPFVVAFWLGLHASTAWANAVPLSDLETWAQSAAPAVRVALAEKDLAAHRTEAAKASQGGRLFGGANLGNAREAVTDTTSRSYQRAQMQVGVRWPLLGSREAQRRSVSEAEQATTARHVRLQQTQNEAVQAVRRAYVRHLRSGQRVALVEAFMAGQSTTQGLLQRRTQAGWMLEAERLGLMATFDAAEATLRAQRAAQEATLRELSRLTGRMVQAVQAAPLTWPAACHHPETLRAQADEHPTVLLARLELEAADQIASHLRKEGIAAGVSVAQGISKDLGGSPGHNTSVGIDISMPLDWRGQRDATLGQIQSERHRAESLLELRRGEFLEGVEQALDRWHLSQAEAAAPMKQLGAATETLRVAMLRHERLDDGDGYARLLTARYALMQVALQVVDTQERSEVAELALAAWSSNGCSHPGVNPQDKLAAALAPTLLVLSPQVANAPTDTATTAPQRTLRSTEGTADARLGWYVWDGHAMLQRPEQLRTLPPESRRVLLSFTAKQLAGLEQPAGRRQLSQFIIQAQHRGLTVELLLGEPLWVLPSHRQNLLDQLARIRDLPFHALQLDLERSQLPDADQPQWGDLVVETLRAAHAVVPWPLGLTTHYRELESPDFAQKVHAAGATELTAMVYVSNPARVVEIVKGLPPLQSLQNPGGLRWSIAQSMERTLSPQESSHPVGKATALQRWKELAQALSSEPGFGGIVVQSWEEFKEARP
;
A
#
# COMPACT_ATOMS: atom_id res chain seq x y z
N MET A 1 5.61 -75.19 14.36
CA MET A 1 5.17 -75.83 13.10
C MET A 1 4.86 -74.72 12.10
N LEU A 2 5.83 -74.28 11.30
CA LEU A 2 6.07 -74.74 9.91
C LEU A 2 4.91 -74.41 8.95
N LYS A 3 5.04 -73.31 8.19
CA LYS A 3 5.52 -73.36 6.79
C LYS A 3 5.61 -71.97 6.15
N ARG A 4 6.85 -71.59 5.81
CA ARG A 4 7.21 -70.70 4.70
C ARG A 4 6.86 -71.36 3.36
N LYS A 5 6.50 -70.56 2.36
CA LYS A 5 6.93 -70.76 0.97
C LYS A 5 7.17 -69.40 0.32
N ASP A 6 8.45 -69.14 0.05
CA ASP A 6 8.94 -68.12 -0.87
C ASP A 6 8.66 -68.56 -2.32
N PHE A 7 8.38 -67.59 -3.20
CA PHE A 7 8.61 -67.73 -4.64
C PHE A 7 9.15 -66.42 -5.18
N TRP A 8 10.40 -66.44 -5.64
CA TRP A 8 11.10 -65.37 -6.34
C TRP A 8 10.96 -65.56 -7.84
N ALA A 9 10.63 -64.50 -8.60
CA ALA A 9 11.19 -64.27 -9.94
C ALA A 9 10.87 -62.86 -10.50
N ARG A 10 11.89 -61.98 -10.41
CA ARG A 10 12.44 -61.10 -11.46
C ARG A 10 11.50 -60.15 -12.23
N THR A 11 11.62 -58.85 -11.92
CA THR A 11 11.59 -57.73 -12.91
C THR A 11 12.28 -56.49 -12.32
N PRO A 12 12.87 -55.60 -13.15
CA PRO A 12 14.10 -54.89 -12.83
C PRO A 12 13.91 -53.58 -12.05
N PHE A 13 14.98 -53.26 -11.31
CA PHE A 13 15.29 -51.97 -10.72
C PHE A 13 15.16 -50.83 -11.76
N VAL A 14 14.23 -49.91 -11.53
CA VAL A 14 14.33 -48.52 -12.01
C VAL A 14 14.47 -47.66 -10.77
N VAL A 15 15.71 -47.26 -10.48
CA VAL A 15 16.03 -46.22 -9.51
C VAL A 15 15.67 -44.90 -10.18
N ALA A 16 14.44 -44.44 -9.94
CA ALA A 16 14.07 -43.06 -10.19
C ALA A 16 14.29 -42.27 -8.90
N PHE A 17 15.33 -41.45 -8.93
CA PHE A 17 15.69 -40.46 -7.94
C PHE A 17 14.48 -39.53 -7.68
N TRP A 18 13.73 -39.78 -6.61
CA TRP A 18 12.66 -38.90 -6.15
C TRP A 18 13.21 -37.95 -5.07
N LEU A 19 13.80 -36.85 -5.53
CA LEU A 19 14.10 -35.67 -4.73
C LEU A 19 13.22 -34.55 -5.27
N GLY A 20 12.02 -34.44 -4.72
CA GLY A 20 11.04 -33.40 -5.06
C GLY A 20 9.70 -33.73 -4.42
N LEU A 21 9.07 -32.72 -3.80
CA LEU A 21 7.73 -32.73 -3.17
C LEU A 21 7.64 -33.28 -1.73
N HIS A 22 8.19 -32.51 -0.79
CA HIS A 22 7.64 -32.39 0.57
C HIS A 22 7.00 -31.00 0.78
N ALA A 23 6.12 -30.59 -0.15
CA ALA A 23 5.36 -29.35 -0.06
C ALA A 23 3.85 -29.54 -0.29
N SER A 24 3.31 -30.75 -0.04
CA SER A 24 1.94 -31.10 -0.45
C SER A 24 0.98 -31.46 0.69
N THR A 25 1.42 -31.53 1.96
CA THR A 25 0.52 -31.92 3.08
C THR A 25 -0.06 -30.75 3.87
N ALA A 26 0.41 -29.51 3.65
CA ALA A 26 -0.09 -28.34 4.40
C ALA A 26 -1.43 -27.77 3.86
N TRP A 27 -1.79 -28.05 2.61
CA TRP A 27 -2.96 -27.47 1.96
C TRP A 27 -4.28 -28.18 2.27
N ALA A 28 -4.25 -29.40 2.83
CA ALA A 28 -5.45 -30.20 3.09
C ALA A 28 -6.27 -29.75 4.32
N ASN A 29 -5.73 -28.83 5.15
CA ASN A 29 -6.35 -28.41 6.43
C ASN A 29 -6.61 -26.88 6.52
N ALA A 30 -6.50 -26.14 5.42
CA ALA A 30 -6.73 -24.69 5.44
C ALA A 30 -8.24 -24.38 5.39
N VAL A 31 -8.71 -23.52 6.30
CA VAL A 31 -10.14 -23.21 6.43
C VAL A 31 -10.55 -22.10 5.43
N PRO A 32 -11.59 -22.28 4.61
CA PRO A 32 -12.08 -21.25 3.69
C PRO A 32 -12.91 -20.19 4.43
N LEU A 33 -13.09 -19.02 3.80
CA LEU A 33 -13.87 -17.91 4.38
C LEU A 33 -15.31 -18.32 4.75
N SER A 34 -15.98 -19.12 3.91
CA SER A 34 -17.36 -19.57 4.14
C SER A 34 -17.54 -20.29 5.48
N ASP A 35 -16.55 -21.11 5.85
CA ASP A 35 -16.57 -21.87 7.10
C ASP A 35 -16.31 -20.94 8.28
N LEU A 36 -15.37 -20.00 8.15
CA LEU A 36 -15.10 -18.99 9.16
C LEU A 36 -16.33 -18.11 9.43
N GLU A 37 -17.05 -17.69 8.39
CA GLU A 37 -18.29 -16.92 8.52
C GLU A 37 -19.39 -17.73 9.20
N THR A 38 -19.56 -18.99 8.80
CA THR A 38 -20.54 -19.91 9.41
C THR A 38 -20.25 -20.13 10.90
N TRP A 39 -18.97 -20.28 11.27
CA TRP A 39 -18.57 -20.41 12.67
C TRP A 39 -18.76 -19.10 13.44
N ALA A 40 -18.48 -17.93 12.83
CA ALA A 40 -18.79 -16.65 13.45
C ALA A 40 -20.29 -16.50 13.76
N GLN A 41 -21.16 -16.88 12.82
CA GLN A 41 -22.62 -16.77 12.99
C GLN A 41 -23.22 -17.73 14.01
N SER A 42 -22.53 -18.81 14.37
CA SER A 42 -23.07 -19.88 15.21
C SER A 42 -22.31 -20.11 16.53
N ALA A 43 -20.99 -19.92 16.54
CA ALA A 43 -20.10 -20.28 17.63
C ALA A 43 -19.33 -19.11 18.23
N ALA A 44 -19.35 -17.91 17.60
CA ALA A 44 -18.71 -16.73 18.17
C ALA A 44 -19.19 -16.47 19.61
N PRO A 45 -18.29 -16.15 20.56
CA PRO A 45 -18.68 -15.90 21.94
C PRO A 45 -19.77 -14.84 22.10
N ALA A 46 -19.68 -13.73 21.36
CA ALA A 46 -20.68 -12.66 21.37
C ALA A 46 -22.04 -13.13 20.85
N VAL A 47 -22.06 -13.95 19.80
CA VAL A 47 -23.30 -14.52 19.25
C VAL A 47 -23.94 -15.52 20.21
N ARG A 48 -23.15 -16.35 20.91
CA ARG A 48 -23.68 -17.27 21.93
C ARG A 48 -24.33 -16.51 23.09
N VAL A 49 -23.76 -15.38 23.50
CA VAL A 49 -24.37 -14.51 24.51
C VAL A 49 -25.68 -13.93 23.99
N ALA A 50 -25.70 -13.37 22.77
CA ALA A 50 -26.92 -12.83 22.16
C ALA A 50 -28.02 -13.90 21.98
N LEU A 51 -27.64 -15.13 21.65
CA LEU A 51 -28.55 -16.27 21.54
C LEU A 51 -29.15 -16.61 22.92
N ALA A 52 -28.32 -16.70 23.96
CA ALA A 52 -28.78 -16.93 25.33
C ALA A 52 -29.69 -15.80 25.84
N GLU A 53 -29.42 -14.54 25.48
CA GLU A 53 -30.30 -13.41 25.80
C GLU A 53 -31.65 -13.50 25.08
N LYS A 54 -31.66 -13.94 23.82
CA LYS A 54 -32.89 -14.20 23.07
C LYS A 54 -33.71 -15.33 23.70
N ASP A 55 -33.06 -16.42 24.08
CA ASP A 55 -33.73 -17.56 24.72
C ASP A 55 -34.23 -17.19 26.13
N LEU A 56 -33.47 -16.39 26.88
CA LEU A 56 -33.90 -15.82 28.16
C LEU A 56 -35.15 -14.93 27.98
N ALA A 57 -35.19 -14.09 26.94
CA ALA A 57 -36.36 -13.28 26.64
C ALA A 57 -37.58 -14.15 26.31
N ALA A 58 -37.41 -15.19 25.50
CA ALA A 58 -38.48 -16.14 25.18
C ALA A 58 -39.02 -16.85 26.44
N HIS A 59 -38.15 -17.30 27.35
CA HIS A 59 -38.59 -17.88 28.62
C HIS A 59 -39.31 -16.89 29.53
N ARG A 60 -38.92 -15.60 29.52
CA ARG A 60 -39.64 -14.54 30.23
C ARG A 60 -41.03 -14.33 29.64
N THR A 61 -41.17 -14.39 28.32
CA THR A 61 -42.48 -14.34 27.65
C THR A 61 -43.36 -15.50 28.05
N GLU A 62 -42.84 -16.73 28.04
CA GLU A 62 -43.60 -17.91 28.47
C GLU A 62 -43.97 -17.86 29.95
N ALA A 63 -43.07 -17.37 30.82
CA ALA A 63 -43.37 -17.14 32.22
C ALA A 63 -44.46 -16.07 32.42
N ALA A 64 -44.41 -14.97 31.64
CA ALA A 64 -45.43 -13.92 31.68
C ALA A 64 -46.79 -14.47 31.23
N LYS A 65 -46.83 -15.26 30.14
CA LYS A 65 -48.04 -15.94 29.64
C LYS A 65 -48.61 -16.91 30.67
N ALA A 66 -47.76 -17.74 31.29
CA ALA A 66 -48.16 -18.67 32.34
C ALA A 66 -48.65 -17.94 33.61
N SER A 67 -48.19 -16.71 33.86
CA SER A 67 -48.63 -15.89 35.00
C SER A 67 -49.97 -15.18 34.79
N GLN A 68 -50.55 -15.28 33.58
CA GLN A 68 -51.87 -14.73 33.27
C GLN A 68 -52.98 -15.57 33.88
N GLY A 69 -54.04 -14.89 34.34
CA GLY A 69 -55.23 -15.54 34.88
C GLY A 69 -55.14 -15.89 36.36
N GLY A 70 -55.80 -16.98 36.74
CA GLY A 70 -56.00 -17.38 38.13
C GLY A 70 -54.71 -17.79 38.83
N ARG A 71 -54.51 -17.33 40.07
CA ARG A 71 -53.36 -17.68 40.90
C ARG A 71 -53.80 -18.46 42.13
N LEU A 72 -53.13 -19.57 42.41
CA LEU A 72 -53.27 -20.29 43.68
C LEU A 72 -52.50 -19.51 44.76
N PHE A 73 -53.12 -19.28 45.90
CA PHE A 73 -52.47 -18.73 47.08
C PHE A 73 -52.74 -19.63 48.29
N GLY A 74 -51.80 -19.64 49.22
CA GLY A 74 -51.93 -20.33 50.49
C GLY A 74 -51.30 -19.50 51.60
N GLY A 75 -51.83 -19.60 52.80
CA GLY A 75 -51.30 -18.89 53.96
C GLY A 75 -51.50 -19.70 55.23
N ALA A 76 -50.52 -19.64 56.12
CA ALA A 76 -50.61 -20.18 57.46
C ALA A 76 -50.28 -19.07 58.45
N ASN A 77 -51.17 -18.80 59.39
CA ASN A 77 -50.97 -17.75 60.39
C ASN A 77 -51.10 -18.37 61.79
N LEU A 78 -50.22 -17.95 62.70
CA LEU A 78 -50.31 -18.23 64.13
C LEU A 78 -50.37 -16.90 64.86
N GLY A 79 -51.38 -16.71 65.70
CA GLY A 79 -51.56 -15.46 66.42
C GLY A 79 -52.22 -15.65 67.79
N ASN A 80 -52.00 -14.68 68.68
CA ASN A 80 -52.72 -14.59 69.94
C ASN A 80 -53.87 -13.62 69.76
N ALA A 81 -55.09 -14.05 70.04
CA ALA A 81 -56.28 -13.22 70.00
C ALA A 81 -56.81 -13.02 71.43
N ARG A 82 -57.29 -11.80 71.72
CA ARG A 82 -58.04 -11.48 72.93
C ARG A 82 -59.39 -10.90 72.52
N GLU A 83 -60.43 -11.68 72.69
CA GLU A 83 -61.79 -11.34 72.26
C GLU A 83 -62.68 -11.05 73.47
N ALA A 84 -63.51 -10.00 73.39
CA ALA A 84 -64.56 -9.78 74.38
C ALA A 84 -65.71 -10.76 74.09
N VAL A 85 -66.00 -11.63 75.05
CA VAL A 85 -67.13 -12.57 75.00
C VAL A 85 -68.42 -11.89 75.48
N THR A 86 -68.28 -10.97 76.44
CA THR A 86 -69.33 -10.03 76.90
C THR A 86 -68.67 -8.68 77.23
N ASP A 87 -69.48 -7.67 77.58
CA ASP A 87 -69.00 -6.33 77.94
C ASP A 87 -68.04 -6.29 79.15
N THR A 88 -67.95 -7.40 79.90
CA THR A 88 -67.09 -7.54 81.10
C THR A 88 -66.14 -8.74 81.05
N THR A 89 -66.26 -9.63 80.07
CA THR A 89 -65.48 -10.89 80.01
C THR A 89 -64.70 -10.98 78.71
N SER A 90 -63.39 -11.21 78.80
CA SER A 90 -62.53 -11.43 77.63
C SER A 90 -61.89 -12.81 77.65
N ARG A 91 -61.81 -13.46 76.48
CA ARG A 91 -61.13 -14.73 76.25
C ARG A 91 -59.83 -14.47 75.49
N SER A 92 -58.72 -14.94 76.06
CA SER A 92 -57.44 -14.95 75.36
C SER A 92 -57.14 -16.37 74.88
N TYR A 93 -56.77 -16.52 73.61
CA TYR A 93 -56.44 -17.82 73.04
C TYR A 93 -55.43 -17.66 71.91
N GLN A 94 -54.73 -18.76 71.60
CA GLN A 94 -53.85 -18.82 70.44
C GLN A 94 -54.60 -19.50 69.30
N ARG A 95 -54.53 -18.94 68.09
CA ARG A 95 -55.17 -19.49 66.90
C ARG A 95 -54.14 -19.81 65.84
N ALA A 96 -54.15 -21.05 65.38
CA ALA A 96 -53.51 -21.45 64.15
C ALA A 96 -54.56 -21.48 63.04
N GLN A 97 -54.29 -20.87 61.90
CA GLN A 97 -55.15 -20.91 60.72
C GLN A 97 -54.34 -21.24 59.48
N MET A 98 -54.89 -22.08 58.61
CA MET A 98 -54.34 -22.37 57.30
C MET A 98 -55.44 -22.16 56.26
N GLN A 99 -55.11 -21.52 55.14
CA GLN A 99 -56.05 -21.29 54.04
C GLN A 99 -55.38 -21.55 52.70
N VAL A 100 -56.17 -22.04 51.74
CA VAL A 100 -55.78 -22.24 50.35
C VAL A 100 -56.91 -21.69 49.48
N GLY A 101 -56.57 -20.94 48.44
CA GLY A 101 -57.56 -20.34 47.55
C GLY A 101 -57.02 -19.99 46.18
N VAL A 102 -57.93 -19.63 45.28
CA VAL A 102 -57.61 -19.17 43.92
C VAL A 102 -58.08 -17.74 43.76
N ARG A 103 -57.27 -16.91 43.12
CA ARG A 103 -57.54 -15.50 42.84
C ARG A 103 -57.48 -15.21 41.35
N TRP A 104 -58.58 -14.70 40.78
CA TRP A 104 -58.64 -14.25 39.39
C TRP A 104 -58.57 -12.72 39.30
N PRO A 105 -57.70 -12.17 38.44
CA PRO A 105 -57.56 -10.73 38.26
C PRO A 105 -58.68 -10.15 37.39
N LEU A 106 -59.17 -8.98 37.78
CA LEU A 106 -60.18 -8.19 37.05
C LEU A 106 -59.65 -6.78 36.75
N LEU A 107 -60.37 -6.05 35.90
CA LEU A 107 -60.13 -4.63 35.59
C LEU A 107 -58.64 -4.35 35.28
N GLY A 108 -58.00 -3.38 35.96
CA GLY A 108 -56.62 -3.01 35.71
C GLY A 108 -55.60 -4.08 36.10
N SER A 109 -55.92 -5.00 37.02
CA SER A 109 -55.04 -6.15 37.31
C SER A 109 -54.96 -7.12 36.13
N ARG A 110 -56.07 -7.32 35.39
CA ARG A 110 -56.06 -8.14 34.16
C ARG A 110 -55.32 -7.43 33.03
N GLU A 111 -55.49 -6.11 32.91
CA GLU A 111 -54.82 -5.34 31.88
C GLU A 111 -53.30 -5.25 32.12
N ALA A 112 -52.86 -5.12 33.38
CA ALA A 112 -51.44 -5.19 33.74
C ALA A 112 -50.81 -6.55 33.38
N GLN A 113 -51.54 -7.67 33.53
CA GLN A 113 -51.07 -8.98 33.07
C GLN A 113 -50.95 -9.08 31.54
N ARG A 114 -51.87 -8.44 30.80
CA ARG A 114 -51.80 -8.37 29.33
C ARG A 114 -50.63 -7.52 28.86
N ARG A 115 -50.45 -6.34 29.47
CA ARG A 115 -49.31 -5.45 29.22
C ARG A 115 -47.98 -6.16 29.46
N SER A 116 -47.84 -6.87 30.60
CA SER A 116 -46.62 -7.61 30.92
C SER A 116 -46.28 -8.69 29.88
N VAL A 117 -47.29 -9.32 29.26
CA VAL A 117 -47.05 -10.27 28.15
C VAL A 117 -46.65 -9.53 26.88
N SER A 118 -47.34 -8.45 26.53
CA SER A 118 -47.00 -7.61 25.36
C SER A 118 -45.57 -7.07 25.43
N GLU A 119 -45.17 -6.50 26.58
CA GLU A 119 -43.81 -6.01 26.83
C GLU A 119 -42.77 -7.14 26.69
N ALA A 120 -43.06 -8.34 27.19
CA ALA A 120 -42.16 -9.48 27.07
C ALA A 120 -42.04 -9.99 25.61
N GLU A 121 -43.14 -9.98 24.85
CA GLU A 121 -43.15 -10.32 23.42
C GLU A 121 -42.34 -9.31 22.60
N GLN A 122 -42.53 -8.01 22.83
CA GLN A 122 -41.75 -6.93 22.20
C GLN A 122 -40.25 -7.06 22.53
N ALA A 123 -39.92 -7.32 23.80
CA ALA A 123 -38.54 -7.56 24.21
C ALA A 123 -37.91 -8.75 23.48
N THR A 124 -38.69 -9.82 23.23
CA THR A 124 -38.22 -10.98 22.45
C THR A 124 -37.96 -10.61 20.98
N THR A 125 -38.85 -9.83 20.36
CA THR A 125 -38.67 -9.33 18.98
C THR A 125 -37.42 -8.47 18.86
N ALA A 126 -37.20 -7.53 19.79
CA ALA A 126 -36.00 -6.70 19.81
C ALA A 126 -34.71 -7.54 19.99
N ARG A 127 -34.75 -8.59 20.83
CA ARG A 127 -33.60 -9.51 21.00
C ARG A 127 -33.32 -10.34 19.75
N HIS A 128 -34.34 -10.64 18.94
CA HIS A 128 -34.14 -11.31 17.65
C HIS A 128 -33.34 -10.42 16.68
N VAL A 129 -33.72 -9.15 16.53
CA VAL A 129 -32.99 -8.18 15.69
C VAL A 129 -31.57 -7.96 16.23
N ARG A 130 -31.40 -7.89 17.55
CA ARG A 130 -30.08 -7.74 18.17
C ARG A 130 -29.16 -8.94 17.89
N LEU A 131 -29.70 -10.15 17.89
CA LEU A 131 -28.95 -11.36 17.51
C LEU A 131 -28.45 -11.26 16.07
N GLN A 132 -29.32 -10.88 15.12
CA GLN A 132 -28.93 -10.68 13.72
C GLN A 132 -27.85 -9.61 13.58
N GLN A 133 -27.97 -8.49 14.30
CA GLN A 133 -26.93 -7.46 14.34
C GLN A 133 -25.59 -8.02 14.82
N THR A 134 -25.58 -8.77 15.93
CA THR A 134 -24.35 -9.36 16.49
C THR A 134 -23.74 -10.41 15.54
N GLN A 135 -24.57 -11.19 14.84
CA GLN A 135 -24.09 -12.13 13.81
C GLN A 135 -23.40 -11.39 12.66
N ASN A 136 -24.00 -10.31 12.16
CA ASN A 136 -23.42 -9.50 11.09
C ASN A 136 -22.10 -8.85 11.54
N GLU A 137 -22.05 -8.28 12.75
CA GLU A 137 -20.83 -7.69 13.32
C GLU A 137 -19.71 -8.74 13.48
N ALA A 138 -20.04 -9.96 13.91
CA ALA A 138 -19.09 -11.06 14.04
C ALA A 138 -18.50 -11.46 12.67
N VAL A 139 -19.35 -11.58 11.65
CA VAL A 139 -18.93 -11.88 10.27
C VAL A 139 -18.01 -10.77 9.73
N GLN A 140 -18.38 -9.51 9.92
CA GLN A 140 -17.56 -8.38 9.47
C GLN A 140 -16.19 -8.33 10.17
N ALA A 141 -16.13 -8.68 11.45
CA ALA A 141 -14.85 -8.81 12.16
C ALA A 141 -13.99 -9.94 11.59
N VAL A 142 -14.58 -11.11 11.27
CA VAL A 142 -13.88 -12.22 10.63
C VAL A 142 -13.33 -11.82 9.27
N ARG A 143 -14.11 -11.14 8.42
CA ARG A 143 -13.67 -10.68 7.10
C ARG A 143 -12.48 -9.73 7.17
N ARG A 144 -12.49 -8.76 8.11
CA ARG A 144 -11.36 -7.85 8.32
C ARG A 144 -10.09 -8.60 8.73
N ALA A 145 -10.20 -9.56 9.67
CA ALA A 145 -9.08 -10.39 10.06
C ALA A 145 -8.59 -11.27 8.89
N TYR A 146 -9.49 -11.82 8.09
CA TYR A 146 -9.17 -12.60 6.91
C TYR A 146 -8.37 -11.80 5.86
N VAL A 147 -8.79 -10.56 5.54
CA VAL A 147 -8.05 -9.67 4.62
C VAL A 147 -6.65 -9.34 5.16
N ARG A 148 -6.54 -9.06 6.46
CA ARG A 148 -5.22 -8.84 7.12
C ARG A 148 -4.31 -10.05 6.99
N HIS A 149 -4.84 -11.26 7.16
CA HIS A 149 -4.09 -12.50 7.00
C HIS A 149 -3.56 -12.65 5.56
N LEU A 150 -4.44 -12.44 4.57
CA LEU A 150 -4.08 -12.48 3.14
C LEU A 150 -2.93 -11.52 2.83
N ARG A 151 -3.06 -10.25 3.22
CA ARG A 151 -2.09 -9.19 2.90
C ARG A 151 -0.78 -9.36 3.68
N SER A 152 -0.84 -9.88 4.91
CA SER A 152 0.37 -10.26 5.64
C SER A 152 1.14 -11.40 4.97
N GLY A 153 0.45 -12.37 4.35
CA GLY A 153 1.06 -13.39 3.48
C GLY A 153 1.92 -12.81 2.36
N GLN A 154 1.41 -11.77 1.69
CA GLN A 154 2.13 -11.10 0.61
C GLN A 154 3.33 -10.30 1.11
N ARG A 155 3.20 -9.61 2.25
CA ARG A 155 4.32 -8.91 2.88
C ARG A 155 5.44 -9.88 3.28
N VAL A 156 5.09 -11.04 3.84
CA VAL A 156 6.07 -12.11 4.14
C VAL A 156 6.79 -12.55 2.87
N ALA A 157 6.07 -12.84 1.79
CA ALA A 157 6.67 -13.27 0.53
C ALA A 157 7.66 -12.23 -0.06
N LEU A 158 7.31 -10.94 -0.01
CA LEU A 158 8.18 -9.85 -0.47
C LEU A 158 9.48 -9.76 0.33
N VAL A 159 9.38 -9.86 1.66
CA VAL A 159 10.56 -9.78 2.54
C VAL A 159 11.41 -11.04 2.40
N GLU A 160 10.80 -12.23 2.30
CA GLU A 160 11.53 -13.48 2.06
C GLU A 160 12.28 -13.47 0.72
N ALA A 161 11.68 -12.91 -0.34
CA ALA A 161 12.35 -12.74 -1.63
C ALA A 161 13.62 -11.87 -1.51
N PHE A 162 13.55 -10.75 -0.78
CA PHE A 162 14.73 -9.91 -0.49
C PHE A 162 15.78 -10.66 0.34
N MET A 163 15.35 -11.43 1.35
CA MET A 163 16.23 -12.17 2.26
C MET A 163 16.91 -13.38 1.61
N ALA A 164 16.39 -13.93 0.50
CA ALA A 164 16.91 -15.13 -0.16
C ALA A 164 18.40 -15.04 -0.56
N GLY A 165 18.95 -13.84 -0.72
CA GLY A 165 20.36 -13.61 -1.06
C GLY A 165 21.27 -13.17 0.09
N GLN A 166 20.78 -13.17 1.34
CA GLN A 166 21.50 -12.58 2.48
C GLN A 166 22.88 -13.19 2.69
N SER A 167 22.99 -14.52 2.79
CA SER A 167 24.26 -15.20 3.09
C SER A 167 25.32 -14.98 2.00
N THR A 168 24.90 -15.03 0.74
CA THR A 168 25.77 -14.80 -0.42
C THR A 168 26.27 -13.36 -0.46
N THR A 169 25.38 -12.40 -0.24
CA THR A 169 25.73 -10.98 -0.19
C THR A 169 26.64 -10.68 1.00
N GLN A 170 26.35 -11.22 2.19
CA GLN A 170 27.21 -11.05 3.37
C GLN A 170 28.63 -11.57 3.15
N GLY A 171 28.77 -12.79 2.60
CA GLY A 171 30.08 -13.36 2.31
C GLY A 171 30.87 -12.56 1.27
N LEU A 172 30.18 -12.00 0.27
CA LEU A 172 30.79 -11.10 -0.70
C LEU A 172 31.26 -9.79 -0.06
N LEU A 173 30.38 -9.11 0.68
CA LEU A 173 30.71 -7.83 1.34
C LEU A 173 31.90 -8.01 2.29
N GLN A 174 31.93 -9.11 3.05
CA GLN A 174 33.04 -9.43 3.95
C GLN A 174 34.38 -9.60 3.20
N ARG A 175 34.38 -10.33 2.07
CA ARG A 175 35.59 -10.49 1.25
C ARG A 175 36.08 -9.15 0.68
N ARG A 176 35.17 -8.28 0.24
CA ARG A 176 35.53 -6.95 -0.30
C ARG A 176 36.11 -6.03 0.77
N THR A 177 35.55 -6.04 1.98
CA THR A 177 36.10 -5.29 3.11
C THR A 177 37.47 -5.80 3.52
N GLN A 178 37.67 -7.13 3.59
CA GLN A 178 38.99 -7.72 3.88
C GLN A 178 40.04 -7.39 2.82
N ALA A 179 39.63 -7.29 1.56
CA ALA A 179 40.52 -6.92 0.46
C ALA A 179 40.82 -5.41 0.40
N GLY A 180 40.12 -4.57 1.19
CA GLY A 180 40.28 -3.11 1.19
C GLY A 180 39.45 -2.35 0.14
N TRP A 181 38.49 -3.01 -0.52
CA TRP A 181 37.67 -2.45 -1.61
C TRP A 181 36.36 -1.81 -1.11
N MET A 182 36.11 -1.85 0.20
CA MET A 182 34.91 -1.33 0.86
C MET A 182 35.24 -0.93 2.30
N LEU A 183 34.69 0.19 2.75
CA LEU A 183 34.85 0.63 4.14
C LEU A 183 33.99 -0.21 5.09
N GLU A 184 34.45 -0.41 6.32
CA GLU A 184 33.69 -1.14 7.35
C GLU A 184 32.34 -0.47 7.65
N ALA A 185 32.29 0.87 7.63
CA ALA A 185 31.05 1.61 7.82
C ALA A 185 30.00 1.33 6.73
N GLU A 186 30.42 1.20 5.46
CA GLU A 186 29.54 0.84 4.34
C GLU A 186 29.03 -0.59 4.48
N ARG A 187 29.93 -1.53 4.84
CA ARG A 187 29.56 -2.92 5.10
C ARG A 187 28.47 -3.01 6.18
N LEU A 188 28.66 -2.32 7.31
CA LEU A 188 27.70 -2.29 8.40
C LEU A 188 26.38 -1.63 7.98
N GLY A 189 26.42 -0.53 7.23
CA GLY A 189 25.21 0.14 6.72
C GLY A 189 24.40 -0.75 5.78
N LEU A 190 25.06 -1.48 4.89
CA LEU A 190 24.43 -2.44 3.98
C LEU A 190 23.87 -3.65 4.74
N MET A 191 24.59 -4.16 5.74
CA MET A 191 24.09 -5.24 6.61
C MET A 191 22.85 -4.83 7.41
N ALA A 192 22.80 -3.58 7.89
CA ALA A 192 21.65 -3.07 8.61
C ALA A 192 20.34 -3.13 7.78
N THR A 193 20.41 -3.11 6.44
CA THR A 193 19.23 -3.29 5.59
C THR A 193 18.63 -4.71 5.70
N PHE A 194 19.48 -5.74 5.85
CA PHE A 194 19.03 -7.10 6.10
C PHE A 194 18.49 -7.26 7.53
N ASP A 195 19.11 -6.62 8.52
CA ASP A 195 18.61 -6.64 9.90
C ASP A 195 17.22 -5.99 9.99
N ALA A 196 17.00 -4.88 9.28
CA ALA A 196 15.70 -4.21 9.18
C ALA A 196 14.65 -5.09 8.45
N ALA A 197 15.05 -5.77 7.38
CA ALA A 197 14.19 -6.72 6.68
C ALA A 197 13.84 -7.93 7.56
N GLU A 198 14.79 -8.46 8.33
CA GLU A 198 14.54 -9.56 9.27
C GLU A 198 13.59 -9.13 10.39
N ALA A 199 13.75 -7.93 10.95
CA ALA A 199 12.83 -7.37 11.92
C ALA A 199 11.41 -7.26 11.34
N THR A 200 11.30 -6.81 10.09
CA THR A 200 10.03 -6.74 9.35
C THR A 200 9.42 -8.13 9.15
N LEU A 201 10.22 -9.14 8.77
CA LEU A 201 9.75 -10.52 8.60
C LEU A 201 9.21 -11.09 9.91
N ARG A 202 9.93 -10.92 11.02
CA ARG A 202 9.51 -11.36 12.36
C ARG A 202 8.21 -10.68 12.76
N ALA A 203 8.08 -9.37 12.53
CA ALA A 203 6.86 -8.62 12.80
C ALA A 203 5.66 -9.13 11.98
N GLN A 204 5.85 -9.41 10.68
CA GLN A 204 4.79 -9.92 9.82
C GLN A 204 4.37 -11.36 10.19
N ARG A 205 5.32 -12.24 10.53
CA ARG A 205 5.01 -13.60 11.02
C ARG A 205 4.24 -13.56 12.36
N ALA A 206 4.68 -12.72 13.30
CA ALA A 206 3.96 -12.50 14.54
C ALA A 206 2.54 -11.95 14.30
N ALA A 207 2.38 -11.06 13.31
CA ALA A 207 1.07 -10.55 12.90
C ALA A 207 0.18 -11.66 12.32
N GLN A 208 0.70 -12.55 11.46
CA GLN A 208 -0.06 -13.70 10.94
C GLN A 208 -0.57 -14.59 12.06
N GLU A 209 0.30 -14.96 13.00
CA GLU A 209 -0.11 -15.77 14.16
C GLU A 209 -1.15 -15.05 15.01
N ALA A 210 -0.99 -13.74 15.22
CA ALA A 210 -1.97 -12.93 15.93
C ALA A 210 -3.32 -12.92 15.21
N THR A 211 -3.32 -12.84 13.87
CA THR A 211 -4.56 -12.91 13.08
C THR A 211 -5.22 -14.28 13.17
N LEU A 212 -4.47 -15.38 13.18
CA LEU A 212 -5.03 -16.74 13.38
C LEU A 212 -5.64 -16.90 14.78
N ARG A 213 -4.99 -16.36 15.82
CA ARG A 213 -5.56 -16.31 17.19
C ARG A 213 -6.80 -15.43 17.25
N GLU A 214 -6.81 -14.30 16.55
CA GLU A 214 -7.98 -13.43 16.45
C GLU A 214 -9.14 -14.14 15.75
N LEU A 215 -8.90 -14.78 14.61
CA LEU A 215 -9.91 -15.60 13.91
C LEU A 215 -10.43 -16.72 14.81
N SER A 216 -9.56 -17.35 15.60
CA SER A 216 -9.98 -18.39 16.54
C SER A 216 -10.94 -17.84 17.61
N ARG A 217 -10.64 -16.66 18.14
CA ARG A 217 -11.50 -15.95 19.10
C ARG A 217 -12.83 -15.52 18.48
N LEU A 218 -12.80 -14.98 17.26
CA LEU A 218 -13.98 -14.47 16.55
C LEU A 218 -14.92 -15.60 16.11
N THR A 219 -14.38 -16.77 15.75
CA THR A 219 -15.17 -17.93 15.33
C THR A 219 -15.53 -18.88 16.48
N GLY A 220 -14.88 -18.75 17.63
CA GLY A 220 -15.05 -19.66 18.77
C GLY A 220 -14.45 -21.06 18.53
N ARG A 221 -13.62 -21.24 17.50
CA ARG A 221 -12.95 -22.50 17.15
C ARG A 221 -11.46 -22.28 16.93
N MET A 222 -10.64 -23.32 17.08
CA MET A 222 -9.22 -23.20 16.79
C MET A 222 -8.99 -23.14 15.27
N VAL A 223 -8.34 -22.07 14.79
CA VAL A 223 -7.96 -21.86 13.39
C VAL A 223 -6.44 -21.90 13.28
N GLN A 224 -5.90 -22.91 12.59
CA GLN A 224 -4.45 -23.10 12.41
C GLN A 224 -3.95 -22.63 11.04
N ALA A 225 -4.80 -22.67 10.02
CA ALA A 225 -4.48 -22.22 8.66
C ALA A 225 -5.75 -21.73 7.96
N VAL A 226 -5.60 -20.76 7.06
CA VAL A 226 -6.70 -20.15 6.32
C VAL A 226 -6.39 -20.21 4.84
N GLN A 227 -7.38 -20.61 4.03
CA GLN A 227 -7.29 -20.54 2.58
C GLN A 227 -7.70 -19.13 2.15
N ALA A 228 -6.73 -18.21 2.18
CA ALA A 228 -6.98 -16.80 1.93
C ALA A 228 -6.92 -16.46 0.43
N ALA A 229 -7.94 -15.74 -0.05
CA ALA A 229 -8.11 -15.23 -1.40
C ALA A 229 -8.94 -13.93 -1.39
N PRO A 230 -8.71 -13.00 -2.33
CA PRO A 230 -9.39 -11.70 -2.37
C PRO A 230 -10.91 -11.77 -2.42
N LEU A 231 -11.55 -10.77 -1.82
CA LEU A 231 -13.00 -10.60 -1.83
C LEU A 231 -13.43 -9.77 -3.03
N THR A 232 -14.64 -10.03 -3.52
CA THR A 232 -15.26 -9.26 -4.60
C THR A 232 -16.70 -8.93 -4.23
N TRP A 233 -17.11 -7.69 -4.51
CA TRP A 233 -18.43 -7.19 -4.16
C TRP A 233 -19.27 -6.89 -5.41
N PRO A 234 -20.58 -7.13 -5.37
CA PRO A 234 -21.49 -6.64 -6.40
C PRO A 234 -21.41 -5.13 -6.54
N ALA A 235 -21.53 -4.60 -7.77
CA ALA A 235 -21.46 -3.15 -8.02
C ALA A 235 -22.49 -2.33 -7.22
N ALA A 236 -23.67 -2.91 -6.95
CA ALA A 236 -24.72 -2.29 -6.14
C ALA A 236 -24.26 -1.93 -4.72
N CYS A 237 -23.25 -2.62 -4.18
CA CYS A 237 -22.68 -2.35 -2.85
C CYS A 237 -21.93 -1.03 -2.75
N HIS A 238 -21.66 -0.39 -3.89
CA HIS A 238 -20.94 0.88 -3.97
C HIS A 238 -21.86 2.04 -4.38
N HIS A 239 -23.16 1.80 -4.58
CA HIS A 239 -24.10 2.82 -5.05
C HIS A 239 -24.77 3.52 -3.85
N PRO A 240 -24.58 4.85 -3.68
CA PRO A 240 -25.11 5.58 -2.53
C PRO A 240 -26.63 5.46 -2.39
N GLU A 241 -27.37 5.52 -3.50
CA GLU A 241 -28.84 5.43 -3.49
C GLU A 241 -29.32 4.07 -2.98
N THR A 242 -28.63 2.98 -3.35
CA THR A 242 -28.96 1.63 -2.91
C THR A 242 -28.74 1.48 -1.40
N LEU A 243 -27.64 2.01 -0.87
CA LEU A 243 -27.33 1.95 0.55
C LEU A 243 -28.27 2.82 1.39
N ARG A 244 -28.57 4.05 0.94
CA ARG A 244 -29.49 4.96 1.63
C ARG A 244 -30.93 4.42 1.67
N ALA A 245 -31.37 3.75 0.60
CA ALA A 245 -32.70 3.13 0.55
C ALA A 245 -32.90 2.02 1.62
N GLN A 246 -31.81 1.44 2.12
CA GLN A 246 -31.83 0.36 3.12
C GLN A 246 -31.86 0.86 4.57
N ALA A 247 -31.94 2.17 4.82
CA ALA A 247 -31.90 2.75 6.16
C ALA A 247 -32.90 2.11 7.14
N ASP A 248 -34.12 1.88 6.68
CA ASP A 248 -35.22 1.36 7.49
C ASP A 248 -35.08 -0.13 7.81
N GLU A 249 -34.26 -0.86 7.05
CA GLU A 249 -33.97 -2.28 7.24
C GLU A 249 -32.73 -2.51 8.13
N HIS A 250 -31.91 -1.48 8.34
CA HIS A 250 -30.69 -1.59 9.12
C HIS A 250 -31.02 -1.86 10.60
N PRO A 251 -30.36 -2.84 11.28
CA PRO A 251 -30.74 -3.27 12.63
C PRO A 251 -30.85 -2.15 13.68
N THR A 252 -29.96 -1.15 13.63
CA THR A 252 -29.99 -0.02 14.58
C THR A 252 -31.26 0.83 14.42
N VAL A 253 -31.73 1.06 13.20
CA VAL A 253 -32.94 1.83 12.91
C VAL A 253 -34.18 0.98 13.19
N LEU A 254 -34.14 -0.30 12.82
CA LEU A 254 -35.21 -1.25 13.12
C LEU A 254 -35.44 -1.42 14.62
N LEU A 255 -34.39 -1.47 15.45
CA LEU A 255 -34.52 -1.52 16.90
C LEU A 255 -35.20 -0.26 17.46
N ALA A 256 -34.84 0.94 16.96
CA ALA A 256 -35.50 2.18 17.38
C ALA A 256 -36.97 2.23 16.95
N ARG A 257 -37.30 1.69 15.77
CA ARG A 257 -38.69 1.53 15.31
C ARG A 257 -39.48 0.59 16.22
N LEU A 258 -38.91 -0.56 16.59
CA LEU A 258 -39.53 -1.49 17.52
C LEU A 258 -39.75 -0.87 18.90
N GLU A 259 -38.86 0.01 19.38
CA GLU A 259 -39.08 0.76 20.62
C GLU A 259 -40.26 1.74 20.53
N LEU A 260 -40.45 2.40 19.38
CA LEU A 260 -41.60 3.28 19.16
C LEU A 260 -42.91 2.49 19.08
N GLU A 261 -42.92 1.38 18.32
CA GLU A 261 -44.07 0.47 18.26
C GLU A 261 -44.44 -0.10 19.63
N ALA A 262 -43.44 -0.40 20.46
CA ALA A 262 -43.64 -0.83 21.84
C ALA A 262 -44.34 0.23 22.69
N ALA A 263 -43.88 1.49 22.60
CA ALA A 263 -44.49 2.62 23.31
C ALA A 263 -45.94 2.87 22.86
N ASP A 264 -46.23 2.79 21.55
CA ASP A 264 -47.60 2.95 21.01
C ASP A 264 -48.54 1.83 21.47
N GLN A 265 -48.05 0.58 21.53
CA GLN A 265 -48.84 -0.55 22.05
C GLN A 265 -49.14 -0.40 23.54
N ILE A 266 -48.18 0.04 24.36
CA ILE A 266 -48.40 0.32 25.79
C ILE A 266 -49.49 1.38 25.96
N ALA A 267 -49.48 2.44 25.14
CA ALA A 267 -50.50 3.48 25.17
C ALA A 267 -51.93 2.97 24.90
N SER A 268 -52.08 1.86 24.15
CA SER A 268 -53.40 1.30 23.84
C SER A 268 -54.09 0.61 25.03
N HIS A 269 -53.33 0.20 26.06
CA HIS A 269 -53.82 -0.59 27.21
C HIS A 269 -54.24 0.26 28.43
N LEU A 270 -54.19 1.59 28.34
CA LEU A 270 -54.35 2.53 29.46
C LEU A 270 -55.76 2.72 30.03
N ARG A 271 -56.81 2.16 29.42
CA ARG A 271 -58.21 2.52 29.72
C ARG A 271 -58.64 2.27 31.17
N LYS A 272 -57.94 1.41 31.91
CA LYS A 272 -58.29 0.98 33.29
C LYS A 272 -57.10 1.00 34.26
N GLU A 273 -56.06 1.75 33.93
CA GLU A 273 -54.85 1.84 34.75
C GLU A 273 -55.12 2.57 36.08
N GLY A 274 -54.47 2.14 37.17
CA GLY A 274 -54.66 2.68 38.53
C GLY A 274 -55.74 1.98 39.38
N ILE A 275 -56.52 1.04 38.83
CA ILE A 275 -57.50 0.23 39.60
C ILE A 275 -57.10 -1.25 39.59
N ALA A 276 -56.67 -1.77 40.73
CA ALA A 276 -56.47 -3.20 40.92
C ALA A 276 -57.76 -3.86 41.41
N ALA A 277 -58.12 -5.00 40.84
CA ALA A 277 -59.29 -5.74 41.28
C ALA A 277 -59.10 -7.26 41.12
N GLY A 278 -59.77 -8.04 41.97
CA GLY A 278 -59.75 -9.48 41.88
C GLY A 278 -60.97 -10.13 42.51
N VAL A 279 -61.23 -11.37 42.09
CA VAL A 279 -62.17 -12.28 42.77
C VAL A 279 -61.36 -13.43 43.32
N SER A 280 -61.56 -13.75 44.58
CA SER A 280 -60.90 -14.88 45.25
C SER A 280 -61.92 -15.81 45.87
N VAL A 281 -61.63 -17.11 45.79
CA VAL A 281 -62.37 -18.17 46.49
C VAL A 281 -61.36 -18.94 47.31
N ALA A 282 -61.56 -19.05 48.63
CA ALA A 282 -60.65 -19.74 49.52
C ALA A 282 -61.39 -20.65 50.51
N GLN A 283 -60.72 -21.75 50.86
CA GLN A 283 -61.10 -22.65 51.94
C GLN A 283 -60.03 -22.59 53.02
N GLY A 284 -60.44 -22.40 54.27
CA GLY A 284 -59.55 -22.40 55.42
C GLY A 284 -59.98 -23.35 56.52
N ILE A 285 -59.00 -23.76 57.29
CA ILE A 285 -59.15 -24.48 58.55
C ILE A 285 -58.51 -23.65 59.65
N SER A 286 -59.17 -23.56 60.80
CA SER A 286 -58.65 -22.89 61.98
C SER A 286 -58.70 -23.84 63.17
N LYS A 287 -57.73 -23.70 64.08
CA LYS A 287 -57.70 -24.42 65.35
C LYS A 287 -57.29 -23.46 66.44
N ASP A 288 -58.19 -23.22 67.37
CA ASP A 288 -57.86 -22.55 68.61
C ASP A 288 -57.11 -23.56 69.51
N LEU A 289 -55.94 -23.20 70.01
CA LEU A 289 -55.17 -24.08 70.90
C LEU A 289 -55.95 -24.25 72.21
N GLY A 290 -56.49 -25.46 72.41
CA GLY A 290 -57.43 -25.80 73.48
C GLY A 290 -58.93 -25.79 73.09
N GLY A 291 -59.26 -25.58 71.81
CA GLY A 291 -60.63 -25.61 71.28
C GLY A 291 -60.81 -26.55 70.09
N SER A 292 -62.06 -26.63 69.58
CA SER A 292 -62.43 -27.44 68.42
C SER A 292 -61.92 -26.83 67.10
N PRO A 293 -61.58 -27.65 66.10
CA PRO A 293 -61.25 -27.16 64.76
C PRO A 293 -62.47 -26.53 64.08
N GLY A 294 -62.24 -25.44 63.35
CA GLY A 294 -63.21 -24.76 62.50
C GLY A 294 -62.83 -24.85 61.02
N HIS A 295 -63.82 -24.68 60.15
CA HIS A 295 -63.65 -24.54 58.71
C HIS A 295 -64.33 -23.26 58.23
N ASN A 296 -63.77 -22.62 57.21
CA ASN A 296 -64.41 -21.49 56.55
C ASN A 296 -64.27 -21.60 55.03
N THR A 297 -65.27 -21.08 54.33
CA THR A 297 -65.24 -20.84 52.88
C THR A 297 -65.46 -19.36 52.69
N SER A 298 -64.57 -18.69 51.96
CA SER A 298 -64.70 -17.26 51.68
C SER A 298 -64.70 -17.01 50.18
N VAL A 299 -65.60 -16.12 49.75
CA VAL A 299 -65.59 -15.52 48.42
C VAL A 299 -65.39 -14.04 48.64
N GLY A 300 -64.29 -13.49 48.11
CA GLY A 300 -63.91 -12.10 48.28
C GLY A 300 -63.74 -11.41 46.94
N ILE A 301 -64.36 -10.23 46.80
CA ILE A 301 -64.02 -9.27 45.74
C ILE A 301 -63.20 -8.18 46.39
N ASP A 302 -62.01 -7.94 45.88
CA ASP A 302 -61.17 -6.84 46.32
C ASP A 302 -60.99 -5.82 45.20
N ILE A 303 -61.00 -4.54 45.59
CA ILE A 303 -60.74 -3.41 44.70
C ILE A 303 -59.79 -2.50 45.47
N SER A 304 -58.66 -2.17 44.86
CA SER A 304 -57.66 -1.27 45.42
C SER A 304 -57.35 -0.17 44.41
N MET A 305 -57.47 1.07 44.86
CA MET A 305 -57.12 2.28 44.11
C MET A 305 -56.42 3.27 45.06
N PRO A 306 -55.44 4.05 44.59
CA PRO A 306 -54.86 5.10 45.41
C PRO A 306 -55.86 6.24 45.64
N LEU A 307 -55.71 6.91 46.78
CA LEU A 307 -56.56 8.06 47.13
C LEU A 307 -56.43 9.20 46.11
N ASP A 308 -55.22 9.44 45.59
CA ASP A 308 -54.95 10.37 44.49
C ASP A 308 -54.86 9.65 43.12
N TRP A 309 -55.93 8.94 42.75
CA TRP A 309 -55.98 8.20 41.49
C TRP A 309 -55.89 9.12 40.26
N ARG A 310 -56.35 10.38 40.37
CA ARG A 310 -56.30 11.35 39.27
C ARG A 310 -54.86 11.79 39.01
N GLY A 311 -54.15 12.20 40.06
CA GLY A 311 -52.74 12.56 39.96
C GLY A 311 -51.88 11.41 39.43
N GLN A 312 -52.10 10.19 39.91
CA GLN A 312 -51.40 9.00 39.39
C GLN A 312 -51.70 8.76 37.91
N ARG A 313 -52.97 8.85 37.50
CA ARG A 313 -53.37 8.63 36.10
C ARG A 313 -52.75 9.68 35.19
N ASP A 314 -52.85 10.96 35.55
CA ASP A 314 -52.34 12.05 34.73
C ASP A 314 -50.81 11.98 34.63
N ALA A 315 -50.10 11.61 35.70
CA ALA A 315 -48.66 11.34 35.68
C ALA A 315 -48.29 10.15 34.79
N THR A 316 -49.07 9.06 34.83
CA THR A 316 -48.85 7.87 33.98
C THR A 316 -49.04 8.21 32.50
N LEU A 317 -50.07 9.01 32.18
CA LEU A 317 -50.29 9.50 30.82
C LEU A 317 -49.14 10.40 30.35
N GLY A 318 -48.67 11.31 31.20
CA GLY A 318 -47.51 12.16 30.92
C GLY A 318 -46.22 11.37 30.71
N GLN A 319 -45.99 10.31 31.50
CA GLN A 319 -44.86 9.40 31.34
C GLN A 319 -44.90 8.72 29.97
N ILE A 320 -46.03 8.14 29.58
CA ILE A 320 -46.15 7.40 28.31
C ILE A 320 -46.02 8.33 27.09
N GLN A 321 -46.61 9.53 27.15
CA GLN A 321 -46.41 10.53 26.10
C GLN A 321 -44.93 10.92 25.96
N SER A 322 -44.24 11.05 27.09
CA SER A 322 -42.80 11.36 27.12
C SER A 322 -41.95 10.18 26.62
N GLU A 323 -42.30 8.95 26.96
CA GLU A 323 -41.63 7.73 26.47
C GLU A 323 -41.82 7.55 24.96
N ARG A 324 -43.03 7.81 24.44
CA ARG A 324 -43.30 7.82 23.00
C ARG A 324 -42.49 8.90 22.29
N HIS A 325 -42.50 10.13 22.79
CA HIS A 325 -41.72 11.23 22.21
C HIS A 325 -40.22 10.91 22.21
N ARG A 326 -39.71 10.33 23.31
CA ARG A 326 -38.32 9.84 23.38
C ARG A 326 -38.02 8.80 22.31
N ALA A 327 -38.91 7.82 22.10
CA ALA A 327 -38.74 6.77 21.11
C ALA A 327 -38.79 7.31 19.66
N GLU A 328 -39.69 8.27 19.41
CA GLU A 328 -39.79 8.97 18.12
C GLU A 328 -38.50 9.75 17.80
N SER A 329 -38.02 10.57 18.74
CA SER A 329 -36.74 11.28 18.57
C SER A 329 -35.55 10.33 18.43
N LEU A 330 -35.56 9.19 19.13
CA LEU A 330 -34.52 8.17 18.98
C LEU A 330 -34.51 7.56 17.58
N LEU A 331 -35.69 7.30 16.99
CA LEU A 331 -35.79 6.80 15.62
C LEU A 331 -35.24 7.81 14.61
N GLU A 332 -35.61 9.09 14.73
CA GLU A 332 -35.08 10.16 13.88
C GLU A 332 -33.56 10.27 14.01
N LEU A 333 -33.04 10.22 15.24
CA LEU A 333 -31.60 10.24 15.53
C LEU A 333 -30.89 9.05 14.88
N ARG A 334 -31.36 7.82 15.09
CA ARG A 334 -30.73 6.61 14.53
C ARG A 334 -30.75 6.61 13.00
N ARG A 335 -31.81 7.14 12.39
CA ARG A 335 -31.89 7.29 10.94
C ARG A 335 -30.89 8.33 10.42
N GLY A 336 -30.75 9.46 11.11
CA GLY A 336 -29.74 10.48 10.79
C GLY A 336 -28.31 9.93 10.89
N GLU A 337 -27.99 9.26 12.01
CA GLU A 337 -26.68 8.61 12.24
C GLU A 337 -26.37 7.56 11.17
N PHE A 338 -27.37 6.80 10.73
CA PHE A 338 -27.19 5.83 9.64
C PHE A 338 -26.81 6.52 8.33
N LEU A 339 -27.55 7.57 7.93
CA LEU A 339 -27.28 8.28 6.68
C LEU A 339 -25.89 8.94 6.70
N GLU A 340 -25.52 9.58 7.81
CA GLU A 340 -24.18 10.15 7.97
C GLU A 340 -23.09 9.06 7.94
N GLY A 341 -23.32 7.93 8.60
CA GLY A 341 -22.40 6.81 8.61
C GLY A 341 -22.13 6.21 7.22
N VAL A 342 -23.17 6.14 6.38
CA VAL A 342 -23.05 5.71 4.97
C VAL A 342 -22.20 6.69 4.17
N GLU A 343 -22.44 8.00 4.28
CA GLU A 343 -21.63 9.02 3.59
C GLU A 343 -20.16 8.93 4.01
N GLN A 344 -19.89 8.87 5.32
CA GLN A 344 -18.52 8.74 5.81
C GLN A 344 -17.82 7.47 5.32
N ALA A 345 -18.55 6.35 5.20
CA ALA A 345 -17.99 5.11 4.68
C ALA A 345 -17.69 5.19 3.18
N LEU A 346 -18.57 5.82 2.39
CA LEU A 346 -18.37 6.07 0.96
C LEU A 346 -17.15 6.97 0.72
N ASP A 347 -17.04 8.08 1.46
CA ASP A 347 -15.91 9.01 1.35
C ASP A 347 -14.59 8.33 1.69
N ARG A 348 -14.56 7.53 2.77
CA ARG A 348 -13.37 6.76 3.15
C ARG A 348 -12.97 5.75 2.08
N TRP A 349 -13.94 5.07 1.48
CA TRP A 349 -13.67 4.14 0.39
C TRP A 349 -13.12 4.86 -0.84
N HIS A 350 -13.74 5.95 -1.29
CA HIS A 350 -13.23 6.76 -2.41
C HIS A 350 -11.80 7.29 -2.15
N LEU A 351 -11.55 7.80 -0.94
CA LEU A 351 -10.23 8.27 -0.54
C LEU A 351 -9.20 7.14 -0.61
N SER A 352 -9.52 5.96 -0.07
CA SER A 352 -8.62 4.81 -0.07
C SER A 352 -8.26 4.35 -1.49
N GLN A 353 -9.19 4.47 -2.45
CA GLN A 353 -8.95 4.16 -3.85
C GLN A 353 -8.01 5.18 -4.51
N ALA A 354 -8.17 6.47 -4.18
CA ALA A 354 -7.28 7.52 -4.68
C ALA A 354 -5.85 7.38 -4.10
N GLU A 355 -5.72 7.04 -2.81
CA GLU A 355 -4.44 6.83 -2.14
C GLU A 355 -3.64 5.66 -2.71
N ALA A 356 -4.31 4.62 -3.24
CA ALA A 356 -3.64 3.46 -3.82
C ALA A 356 -2.82 3.78 -5.09
N ALA A 357 -3.14 4.88 -5.79
CA ALA A 357 -2.48 5.24 -7.04
C ALA A 357 -1.01 5.69 -6.87
N ALA A 358 -0.67 6.35 -5.75
CA ALA A 358 0.66 6.93 -5.56
C ALA A 358 1.75 5.87 -5.32
N PRO A 359 1.60 4.91 -4.39
CA PRO A 359 2.58 3.84 -4.21
C PRO A 359 2.74 2.97 -5.46
N MET A 360 1.69 2.78 -6.26
CA MET A 360 1.78 2.03 -7.52
C MET A 360 2.68 2.75 -8.54
N LYS A 361 2.62 4.08 -8.64
CA LYS A 361 3.56 4.86 -9.47
C LYS A 361 4.98 4.81 -8.93
N GLN A 362 5.14 4.89 -7.61
CA GLN A 362 6.44 4.77 -6.95
C GLN A 362 7.06 3.39 -7.17
N LEU A 363 6.25 2.33 -7.25
CA LEU A 363 6.71 0.97 -7.54
C LEU A 363 7.36 0.90 -8.92
N GLY A 364 6.77 1.53 -9.93
CA GLY A 364 7.36 1.65 -11.26
C GLY A 364 8.71 2.39 -11.24
N ALA A 365 8.80 3.50 -10.52
CA ALA A 365 10.05 4.25 -10.37
C ALA A 365 11.14 3.47 -9.61
N ALA A 366 10.77 2.74 -8.55
CA ALA A 366 11.70 1.90 -7.78
C ALA A 366 12.18 0.69 -8.61
N THR A 367 11.30 0.13 -9.43
CA THR A 367 11.66 -0.97 -10.35
C THR A 367 12.69 -0.51 -11.37
N GLU A 368 12.48 0.68 -11.95
CA GLU A 368 13.44 1.26 -12.89
C GLU A 368 14.76 1.63 -12.22
N THR A 369 14.72 2.13 -10.98
CA THR A 369 15.93 2.39 -10.17
C THR A 369 16.73 1.11 -9.93
N LEU A 370 16.05 0.00 -9.64
CA LEU A 370 16.70 -1.30 -9.48
C LEU A 370 17.28 -1.80 -10.79
N ARG A 371 16.56 -1.67 -11.91
CA ARG A 371 17.07 -2.03 -13.24
C ARG A 371 18.38 -1.30 -13.55
N VAL A 372 18.41 0.02 -13.35
CA VAL A 372 19.63 0.83 -13.52
C VAL A 372 20.75 0.39 -12.58
N ALA A 373 20.43 0.04 -11.32
CA ALA A 373 21.43 -0.42 -10.36
C ALA A 373 22.01 -1.80 -10.71
N MET A 374 21.21 -2.73 -11.24
CA MET A 374 21.67 -4.03 -11.76
C MET A 374 22.62 -3.84 -12.94
N LEU A 375 22.25 -3.02 -13.92
CA LEU A 375 23.07 -2.75 -15.11
C LEU A 375 24.43 -2.11 -14.77
N ARG A 376 24.46 -1.28 -13.73
CA ARG A 376 25.69 -0.66 -13.23
C ARG A 376 26.56 -1.68 -12.47
N HIS A 377 25.93 -2.54 -11.67
CA HIS A 377 26.64 -3.57 -10.92
C HIS A 377 27.39 -4.55 -11.84
N GLU A 378 26.79 -4.95 -12.96
CA GLU A 378 27.43 -5.90 -13.91
C GLU A 378 28.63 -5.33 -14.68
N ARG A 379 28.87 -4.01 -14.64
CA ARG A 379 29.91 -3.32 -15.43
C ARG A 379 30.98 -2.59 -14.64
N LEU A 380 30.69 -2.32 -13.37
CA LEU A 380 31.57 -1.57 -12.49
C LEU A 380 31.98 -2.51 -11.36
N ASP A 381 33.25 -2.92 -11.34
CA ASP A 381 33.82 -3.77 -10.28
C ASP A 381 34.24 -2.95 -9.02
N ASP A 382 33.77 -1.70 -8.92
CA ASP A 382 33.98 -0.80 -7.80
C ASP A 382 32.97 -1.07 -6.65
N GLY A 383 33.36 -0.76 -5.41
CA GLY A 383 32.56 -1.06 -4.21
C GLY A 383 31.16 -0.42 -4.20
N ASP A 384 30.98 0.67 -4.96
CA ASP A 384 29.74 1.46 -5.04
C ASP A 384 28.62 0.77 -5.82
N GLY A 385 28.94 -0.02 -6.85
CA GLY A 385 27.93 -0.74 -7.65
C GLY A 385 27.10 -1.72 -6.80
N TYR A 386 27.76 -2.47 -5.92
CA TYR A 386 27.11 -3.40 -5.00
C TYR A 386 26.24 -2.68 -3.95
N ALA A 387 26.74 -1.56 -3.40
CA ALA A 387 26.02 -0.76 -2.43
C ALA A 387 24.74 -0.16 -3.03
N ARG A 388 24.84 0.40 -4.25
CA ARG A 388 23.70 0.96 -5.00
C ARG A 388 22.68 -0.12 -5.35
N LEU A 389 23.12 -1.30 -5.77
CA LEU A 389 22.24 -2.43 -6.07
C LEU A 389 21.45 -2.90 -4.84
N LEU A 390 22.13 -3.13 -3.72
CA LEU A 390 21.44 -3.58 -2.51
C LEU A 390 20.48 -2.52 -1.96
N THR A 391 20.89 -1.25 -1.99
CA THR A 391 20.03 -0.12 -1.59
C THR A 391 18.79 -0.03 -2.48
N ALA A 392 18.93 -0.19 -3.80
CA ALA A 392 17.81 -0.19 -4.73
C ALA A 392 16.87 -1.38 -4.51
N ARG A 393 17.39 -2.58 -4.23
CA ARG A 393 16.57 -3.75 -3.88
C ARG A 393 15.77 -3.52 -2.60
N TYR A 394 16.42 -2.97 -1.57
CA TYR A 394 15.75 -2.65 -0.32
C TYR A 394 14.67 -1.58 -0.50
N ALA A 395 14.95 -0.52 -1.26
CA ALA A 395 13.98 0.52 -1.59
C ALA A 395 12.77 -0.03 -2.36
N LEU A 396 13.00 -0.92 -3.33
CA LEU A 396 11.93 -1.60 -4.06
C LEU A 396 11.05 -2.44 -3.13
N MET A 397 11.65 -3.21 -2.22
CA MET A 397 10.92 -3.97 -1.21
C MET A 397 10.04 -3.05 -0.35
N GLN A 398 10.57 -1.93 0.15
CA GLN A 398 9.82 -0.98 0.97
C GLN A 398 8.61 -0.39 0.23
N VAL A 399 8.78 0.00 -1.03
CA VAL A 399 7.67 0.51 -1.85
C VAL A 399 6.64 -0.59 -2.16
N ALA A 400 7.08 -1.82 -2.41
CA ALA A 400 6.19 -2.95 -2.61
C ALA A 400 5.35 -3.25 -1.36
N LEU A 401 5.93 -3.14 -0.15
CA LEU A 401 5.18 -3.25 1.10
C LEU A 401 4.12 -2.15 1.22
N GLN A 402 4.44 -0.90 0.86
CA GLN A 402 3.47 0.21 0.87
C GLN A 402 2.30 -0.02 -0.09
N VAL A 403 2.54 -0.64 -1.25
CA VAL A 403 1.48 -1.02 -2.19
C VAL A 403 0.54 -2.06 -1.58
N VAL A 404 1.07 -3.04 -0.85
CA VAL A 404 0.23 -4.02 -0.13
C VAL A 404 -0.56 -3.36 0.99
N ASP A 405 0.04 -2.40 1.70
CA ASP A 405 -0.61 -1.67 2.80
C ASP A 405 -1.75 -0.75 2.32
N THR A 406 -1.59 -0.06 1.19
CA THR A 406 -2.71 0.71 0.59
C THR A 406 -3.82 -0.18 0.10
N GLN A 407 -3.50 -1.33 -0.49
CA GLN A 407 -4.51 -2.29 -0.93
C GLN A 407 -5.31 -2.84 0.24
N GLU A 408 -4.64 -3.23 1.35
CA GLU A 408 -5.32 -3.66 2.56
C GLU A 408 -6.28 -2.60 3.09
N ARG A 409 -5.85 -1.33 3.13
CA ARG A 409 -6.70 -0.22 3.57
C ARG A 409 -7.92 -0.03 2.66
N SER A 410 -7.76 -0.16 1.34
CA SER A 410 -8.87 -0.09 0.39
C SER A 410 -9.90 -1.21 0.63
N GLU A 411 -9.43 -2.45 0.81
CA GLU A 411 -10.30 -3.61 1.05
C GLU A 411 -11.01 -3.54 2.40
N VAL A 412 -10.34 -3.02 3.43
CA VAL A 412 -10.95 -2.78 4.74
C VAL A 412 -11.99 -1.66 4.66
N ALA A 413 -11.77 -0.62 3.86
CA ALA A 413 -12.75 0.44 3.64
C ALA A 413 -13.98 -0.07 2.86
N GLU A 414 -13.77 -0.91 1.83
CA GLU A 414 -14.83 -1.57 1.07
C GLU A 414 -15.66 -2.51 1.97
N LEU A 415 -15.01 -3.28 2.85
CA LEU A 415 -15.68 -4.08 3.88
C LEU A 415 -16.52 -3.24 4.83
N ALA A 416 -15.99 -2.09 5.27
CA ALA A 416 -16.71 -1.17 6.14
C ALA A 416 -17.93 -0.57 5.45
N LEU A 417 -17.84 -0.27 4.15
CA LEU A 417 -18.96 0.19 3.33
C LEU A 417 -20.02 -0.91 3.19
N ALA A 418 -19.61 -2.14 2.85
CA ALA A 418 -20.50 -3.28 2.70
C ALA A 418 -21.26 -3.63 3.99
N ALA A 419 -20.71 -3.31 5.17
CA ALA A 419 -21.35 -3.52 6.47
C ALA A 419 -22.62 -2.68 6.69
N TRP A 420 -22.81 -1.59 5.93
CA TRP A 420 -24.00 -0.74 6.02
C TRP A 420 -25.20 -1.28 5.22
N SER A 421 -24.98 -2.29 4.38
CA SER A 421 -26.04 -2.89 3.58
C SER A 421 -26.80 -3.96 4.37
N SER A 422 -28.13 -3.90 4.32
CA SER A 422 -29.04 -4.93 4.87
C SER A 422 -29.18 -6.13 3.92
N ASN A 423 -29.07 -5.91 2.61
CA ASN A 423 -29.41 -6.89 1.56
C ASN A 423 -28.39 -6.91 0.41
N GLY A 424 -27.91 -8.12 0.06
CA GLY A 424 -27.11 -8.39 -1.15
C GLY A 424 -25.60 -8.19 -1.01
N CYS A 425 -25.14 -7.33 -0.11
CA CYS A 425 -23.72 -7.17 0.23
C CYS A 425 -23.31 -7.99 1.45
N SER A 426 -24.18 -8.88 1.90
CA SER A 426 -23.93 -9.77 3.04
C SER A 426 -23.00 -10.94 2.67
N HIS A 427 -22.81 -11.23 1.37
CA HIS A 427 -22.01 -12.35 0.87
C HIS A 427 -21.06 -11.89 -0.24
N PRO A 428 -19.77 -11.65 0.07
CA PRO A 428 -18.77 -11.38 -0.96
C PRO A 428 -18.50 -12.65 -1.79
N GLY A 429 -18.23 -12.46 -3.07
CA GLY A 429 -17.57 -13.49 -3.86
C GLY A 429 -16.11 -13.62 -3.45
N VAL A 430 -15.51 -14.79 -3.69
CA VAL A 430 -14.06 -15.00 -3.56
C VAL A 430 -13.48 -15.15 -4.95
N ASN A 431 -12.51 -14.32 -5.30
CA ASN A 431 -11.79 -14.42 -6.56
C ASN A 431 -10.47 -15.16 -6.34
N PRO A 432 -10.26 -16.36 -6.90
CA PRO A 432 -8.99 -17.08 -6.75
C PRO A 432 -7.83 -16.36 -7.44
N GLN A 433 -8.10 -15.45 -8.37
CA GLN A 433 -7.07 -14.64 -9.04
C GLN A 433 -6.83 -13.33 -8.29
N ASP A 434 -5.75 -13.27 -7.52
CA ASP A 434 -5.32 -12.04 -6.89
C ASP A 434 -4.59 -11.13 -7.89
N LYS A 435 -5.28 -10.09 -8.35
CA LYS A 435 -4.74 -9.08 -9.27
C LYS A 435 -3.52 -8.36 -8.69
N LEU A 436 -3.49 -8.13 -7.37
CA LEU A 436 -2.33 -7.51 -6.74
C LEU A 436 -1.15 -8.48 -6.71
N ALA A 437 -1.38 -9.75 -6.38
CA ALA A 437 -0.33 -10.76 -6.42
C ALA A 437 0.27 -10.89 -7.84
N ALA A 438 -0.58 -10.87 -8.87
CA ALA A 438 -0.15 -10.87 -10.27
C ALA A 438 0.66 -9.61 -10.62
N ALA A 439 0.25 -8.43 -10.16
CA ALA A 439 0.98 -7.17 -10.37
C ALA A 439 2.34 -7.13 -9.65
N LEU A 440 2.47 -7.78 -8.50
CA LEU A 440 3.71 -7.86 -7.72
C LEU A 440 4.62 -9.04 -8.10
N ALA A 441 4.16 -9.97 -8.95
CA ALA A 441 4.95 -11.13 -9.37
C ALA A 441 6.31 -10.76 -10.01
N PRO A 442 6.40 -9.74 -10.91
CA PRO A 442 7.69 -9.29 -11.42
C PRO A 442 8.62 -8.77 -10.31
N THR A 443 8.08 -8.05 -9.34
CA THR A 443 8.82 -7.52 -8.19
C THR A 443 9.43 -8.64 -7.35
N LEU A 444 8.65 -9.70 -7.07
CA LEU A 444 9.14 -10.88 -6.34
C LEU A 444 10.31 -11.56 -7.06
N LEU A 445 10.24 -11.64 -8.39
CA LEU A 445 11.30 -12.25 -9.20
C LEU A 445 12.61 -11.44 -9.13
N VAL A 446 12.54 -10.11 -9.27
CA VAL A 446 13.73 -9.24 -9.28
C VAL A 446 14.31 -9.03 -7.88
N LEU A 447 13.50 -9.19 -6.82
CA LEU A 447 14.00 -9.17 -5.44
C LEU A 447 14.85 -10.40 -5.09
N SER A 448 14.83 -11.47 -5.88
CA SER A 448 15.63 -12.69 -5.66
C SER A 448 16.99 -12.61 -6.37
N PRO A 449 18.11 -13.13 -5.81
CA PRO A 449 19.43 -13.02 -6.43
C PRO A 449 19.59 -13.90 -7.69
N GLN A 450 20.20 -13.35 -8.76
CA GLN A 450 20.73 -14.08 -9.92
C GLN A 450 22.27 -14.13 -9.82
N VAL A 451 22.89 -15.29 -10.04
CA VAL A 451 24.33 -15.54 -9.84
C VAL A 451 25.04 -15.64 -11.20
N ALA A 452 26.08 -14.84 -11.46
CA ALA A 452 26.94 -14.97 -12.64
C ALA A 452 28.44 -14.83 -12.29
N ASN A 453 29.27 -15.72 -12.86
CA ASN A 453 30.72 -15.92 -12.62
C ASN A 453 31.60 -15.04 -13.55
N ALA A 454 32.79 -14.62 -13.10
CA ALA A 454 33.76 -13.82 -13.86
C ALA A 454 34.98 -14.63 -14.38
N PRO A 455 35.63 -14.21 -15.50
CA PRO A 455 37.04 -14.52 -15.76
C PRO A 455 37.91 -13.35 -16.31
N THR A 456 39.23 -13.62 -16.31
CA THR A 456 40.40 -12.75 -16.15
C THR A 456 41.18 -12.35 -17.44
N ASP A 457 41.99 -11.29 -17.31
CA ASP A 457 42.90 -10.60 -18.23
C ASP A 457 43.89 -11.43 -19.10
N THR A 458 44.36 -10.82 -20.22
CA THR A 458 45.80 -10.61 -20.49
C THR A 458 46.07 -9.70 -21.71
N ALA A 459 47.00 -8.76 -21.55
CA ALA A 459 47.42 -7.74 -22.52
C ALA A 459 48.75 -8.08 -23.24
N THR A 460 49.03 -7.48 -24.40
CA THR A 460 50.40 -7.37 -24.97
C THR A 460 50.56 -6.14 -25.89
N THR A 461 51.77 -5.60 -25.94
CA THR A 461 52.15 -4.19 -26.23
C THR A 461 53.04 -4.03 -27.48
N ALA A 462 53.15 -2.77 -27.97
CA ALA A 462 54.23 -2.11 -28.76
C ALA A 462 54.08 -2.04 -30.31
N PRO A 463 54.72 -1.08 -31.06
CA PRO A 463 55.40 0.18 -30.71
C PRO A 463 55.02 1.43 -31.58
N GLN A 464 55.55 2.59 -31.18
CA GLN A 464 55.27 3.99 -31.58
C GLN A 464 55.89 4.48 -32.91
N ARG A 465 55.29 5.53 -33.51
CA ARG A 465 56.02 6.51 -34.35
C ARG A 465 55.37 7.91 -34.24
N THR A 466 56.20 8.89 -33.90
CA THR A 466 55.93 10.31 -33.64
C THR A 466 55.75 11.12 -34.92
N LEU A 467 54.94 12.21 -34.89
CA LEU A 467 55.24 13.50 -35.55
C LEU A 467 54.24 14.65 -35.18
N ARG A 468 54.79 15.62 -34.44
CA ARG A 468 54.66 17.10 -34.44
C ARG A 468 53.29 17.82 -34.56
N SER A 469 53.05 18.57 -33.48
CA SER A 469 52.05 19.59 -33.19
C SER A 469 52.26 20.95 -33.89
N THR A 470 51.17 21.70 -34.02
CA THR A 470 51.17 23.17 -34.16
C THR A 470 50.23 23.78 -33.12
N GLU A 471 50.78 24.68 -32.33
CA GLU A 471 50.23 25.31 -31.12
C GLU A 471 49.21 26.43 -31.40
N GLY A 472 48.34 26.70 -30.40
CA GLY A 472 47.44 27.86 -30.36
C GLY A 472 46.78 28.05 -28.98
N THR A 473 47.44 28.87 -28.14
CA THR A 473 47.07 29.56 -26.88
C THR A 473 45.77 29.22 -26.11
N ALA A 474 45.99 28.97 -24.81
CA ALA A 474 45.07 28.55 -23.75
C ALA A 474 44.24 29.68 -23.13
N ASP A 475 42.93 29.66 -23.36
CA ASP A 475 41.94 30.39 -22.56
C ASP A 475 40.79 29.40 -22.25
N ALA A 476 40.37 29.28 -21.00
CA ALA A 476 39.45 28.22 -20.54
C ALA A 476 38.10 28.30 -21.28
N ARG A 477 37.76 27.28 -22.08
CA ARG A 477 36.52 27.22 -22.88
C ARG A 477 35.46 26.41 -22.15
N LEU A 478 34.37 27.06 -21.70
CA LEU A 478 33.21 26.37 -21.12
C LEU A 478 32.09 26.15 -22.14
N GLY A 479 31.49 24.96 -22.09
CA GLY A 479 30.28 24.58 -22.82
C GLY A 479 29.16 24.16 -21.85
N TRP A 480 27.91 24.14 -22.33
CA TRP A 480 26.76 23.80 -21.49
C TRP A 480 25.80 22.85 -22.19
N TYR A 481 25.51 21.72 -21.55
CA TYR A 481 24.35 20.90 -21.91
C TYR A 481 23.07 21.57 -21.41
N VAL A 482 22.15 21.81 -22.33
CA VAL A 482 20.83 22.38 -22.07
C VAL A 482 19.81 21.32 -22.47
N TRP A 483 19.30 20.59 -21.47
CA TRP A 483 18.39 19.48 -21.70
C TRP A 483 17.02 19.94 -22.22
N ASP A 484 16.58 21.16 -21.86
CA ASP A 484 15.37 21.78 -22.43
C ASP A 484 15.71 22.90 -23.41
N GLY A 485 16.15 22.52 -24.61
CA GLY A 485 16.46 23.45 -25.68
C GLY A 485 15.26 24.30 -26.10
N HIS A 486 14.04 23.78 -26.02
CA HIS A 486 12.84 24.56 -26.35
C HIS A 486 12.63 25.71 -25.37
N ALA A 487 12.76 25.47 -24.06
CA ALA A 487 12.66 26.54 -23.06
C ALA A 487 13.74 27.60 -23.23
N MET A 488 14.95 27.22 -23.67
CA MET A 488 16.04 28.15 -23.98
C MET A 488 15.71 29.00 -25.23
N LEU A 489 15.13 28.40 -26.28
CA LEU A 489 14.69 29.14 -27.47
C LEU A 489 13.54 30.11 -27.18
N GLN A 490 12.66 29.80 -26.24
CA GLN A 490 11.56 30.70 -25.82
C GLN A 490 12.03 31.88 -24.98
N ARG A 491 13.21 31.76 -24.35
CA ARG A 491 13.77 32.73 -23.40
C ARG A 491 15.24 33.03 -23.72
N PRO A 492 15.52 33.60 -24.90
CA PRO A 492 16.89 33.83 -25.37
C PRO A 492 17.68 34.83 -24.50
N GLU A 493 17.01 35.64 -23.68
CA GLU A 493 17.64 36.48 -22.67
C GLU A 493 18.44 35.69 -21.63
N GLN A 494 18.10 34.41 -21.40
CA GLN A 494 18.85 33.53 -20.51
C GLN A 494 20.30 33.33 -20.95
N LEU A 495 20.62 33.51 -22.24
CA LEU A 495 22.00 33.49 -22.69
C LEU A 495 22.86 34.46 -21.88
N ARG A 496 22.34 35.65 -21.53
CA ARG A 496 23.08 36.66 -20.75
C ARG A 496 23.49 36.20 -19.35
N THR A 497 22.82 35.18 -18.81
CA THR A 497 23.11 34.62 -17.49
C THR A 497 24.19 33.54 -17.51
N LEU A 498 24.60 33.08 -18.71
CA LEU A 498 25.74 32.16 -18.84
C LEU A 498 27.04 32.85 -18.40
N PRO A 499 27.94 32.13 -17.69
CA PRO A 499 29.23 32.66 -17.29
C PRO A 499 30.04 33.25 -18.46
N PRO A 500 30.82 34.32 -18.26
CA PRO A 500 31.58 34.99 -19.32
C PRO A 500 32.52 34.07 -20.13
N GLU A 501 33.02 33.01 -19.51
CA GLU A 501 33.92 32.00 -20.09
C GLU A 501 33.20 30.99 -21.01
N SER A 502 31.88 31.10 -21.13
CA SER A 502 31.07 30.24 -22.00
C SER A 502 31.35 30.53 -23.47
N ARG A 503 31.59 29.47 -24.25
CA ARG A 503 31.88 29.52 -25.69
C ARG A 503 30.92 28.68 -26.53
N ARG A 504 30.20 27.72 -25.94
CA ARG A 504 29.24 26.88 -26.65
C ARG A 504 28.03 26.48 -25.80
N VAL A 505 26.90 26.23 -26.45
CA VAL A 505 25.70 25.64 -25.85
C VAL A 505 25.21 24.48 -26.70
N LEU A 506 24.90 23.36 -26.06
CA LEU A 506 24.44 22.13 -26.69
C LEU A 506 22.97 21.94 -26.32
N LEU A 507 22.07 22.11 -27.29
CA LEU A 507 20.63 22.12 -27.06
C LEU A 507 20.03 20.75 -27.37
N SER A 508 19.32 20.18 -26.39
CA SER A 508 18.52 18.96 -26.58
C SER A 508 17.06 19.28 -26.86
N PHE A 509 16.43 18.44 -27.67
CA PHE A 509 15.03 18.56 -28.05
C PHE A 509 14.38 17.18 -28.11
N THR A 510 13.13 17.09 -27.65
CA THR A 510 12.28 15.92 -27.90
C THR A 510 11.95 15.79 -29.39
N ALA A 511 11.55 14.60 -29.83
CA ALA A 511 11.15 14.35 -31.22
C ALA A 511 10.06 15.33 -31.73
N LYS A 512 9.08 15.65 -30.87
CA LYS A 512 8.02 16.62 -31.19
C LYS A 512 8.56 18.05 -31.35
N GLN A 513 9.52 18.44 -30.52
CA GLN A 513 10.14 19.76 -30.59
C GLN A 513 11.01 19.90 -31.85
N LEU A 514 11.77 18.86 -32.23
CA LEU A 514 12.53 18.83 -33.48
C LEU A 514 11.62 18.97 -34.70
N ALA A 515 10.52 18.24 -34.76
CA ALA A 515 9.52 18.39 -35.82
C ALA A 515 8.93 19.82 -35.85
N GLY A 516 8.82 20.48 -34.69
CA GLY A 516 8.43 21.89 -34.60
C GLY A 516 9.46 22.86 -35.18
N LEU A 517 10.75 22.55 -35.09
CA LEU A 517 11.82 23.36 -35.71
C LEU A 517 11.82 23.25 -37.23
N GLU A 518 11.25 22.19 -37.81
CA GLU A 518 11.10 22.06 -39.26
C GLU A 518 10.10 23.08 -39.82
N GLN A 519 9.14 23.53 -39.01
CA GLN A 519 8.14 24.51 -39.43
C GLN A 519 8.74 25.90 -39.64
N PRO A 520 8.21 26.74 -40.56
CA PRO A 520 8.78 28.05 -40.87
C PRO A 520 8.95 28.97 -39.65
N ALA A 521 8.02 28.90 -38.68
CA ALA A 521 8.12 29.68 -37.44
C ALA A 521 9.26 29.18 -36.54
N GLY A 522 9.40 27.86 -36.37
CA GLY A 522 10.48 27.25 -35.61
C GLY A 522 11.85 27.50 -36.22
N ARG A 523 11.99 27.39 -37.55
CA ARG A 523 13.23 27.74 -38.28
C ARG A 523 13.66 29.16 -38.00
N ARG A 524 12.74 30.13 -38.11
CA ARG A 524 13.04 31.55 -37.83
C ARG A 524 13.46 31.78 -36.38
N GLN A 525 12.76 31.16 -35.43
CA GLN A 525 13.09 31.28 -34.00
C GLN A 525 14.50 30.73 -33.72
N LEU A 526 14.85 29.57 -34.27
CA LEU A 526 16.18 29.00 -34.13
C LEU A 526 17.26 29.90 -34.77
N SER A 527 17.04 30.40 -35.99
CA SER A 527 17.99 31.30 -36.65
C SER A 527 18.24 32.58 -35.84
N GLN A 528 17.18 33.18 -35.29
CA GLN A 528 17.30 34.37 -34.45
C GLN A 528 18.07 34.08 -33.15
N PHE A 529 17.78 32.95 -32.50
CA PHE A 529 18.51 32.51 -31.32
C PHE A 529 20.00 32.31 -31.62
N ILE A 530 20.33 31.68 -32.74
CA ILE A 530 21.71 31.42 -33.16
C ILE A 530 22.47 32.73 -33.44
N ILE A 531 21.84 33.69 -34.12
CA ILE A 531 22.43 35.02 -34.33
C ILE A 531 22.70 35.71 -32.99
N GLN A 532 21.75 35.64 -32.04
CA GLN A 532 21.93 36.23 -30.71
C GLN A 532 23.04 35.55 -29.90
N ALA A 533 23.19 34.23 -30.01
CA ALA A 533 24.27 33.48 -29.40
C ALA A 533 25.63 33.87 -30.02
N GLN A 534 25.71 33.97 -31.35
CA GLN A 534 26.92 34.39 -32.07
C GLN A 534 27.37 35.80 -31.68
N HIS A 535 26.45 36.74 -31.43
CA HIS A 535 26.79 38.08 -30.92
C HIS A 535 27.49 38.05 -29.55
N ARG A 536 27.32 36.98 -28.76
CA ARG A 536 28.06 36.74 -27.50
C ARG A 536 29.31 35.87 -27.69
N GLY A 537 29.65 35.53 -28.93
CA GLY A 537 30.74 34.60 -29.24
C GLY A 537 30.44 33.16 -28.85
N LEU A 538 29.16 32.76 -28.82
CA LEU A 538 28.73 31.39 -28.54
C LEU A 538 28.44 30.62 -29.83
N THR A 539 28.89 29.37 -29.90
CA THR A 539 28.36 28.39 -30.85
C THR A 539 27.12 27.69 -30.25
N VAL A 540 26.20 27.33 -31.13
CA VAL A 540 24.97 26.59 -30.81
C VAL A 540 24.99 25.27 -31.54
N GLU A 541 24.98 24.19 -30.79
CA GLU A 541 25.14 22.82 -31.28
C GLU A 541 23.89 22.01 -30.94
N LEU A 542 23.57 21.04 -31.79
CA LEU A 542 22.47 20.12 -31.57
C LEU A 542 22.94 18.94 -30.73
N LEU A 543 22.28 18.66 -29.61
CA LEU A 543 22.53 17.48 -28.79
C LEU A 543 21.44 16.44 -28.99
N LEU A 544 21.81 15.22 -29.37
CA LEU A 544 20.88 14.10 -29.43
C LEU A 544 21.48 12.89 -28.71
N GLY A 545 20.66 12.17 -27.92
CA GLY A 545 21.16 11.06 -27.11
C GLY A 545 20.16 9.93 -26.87
N GLU A 546 19.50 9.45 -27.92
CA GLU A 546 18.71 8.22 -27.85
C GLU A 546 19.65 7.00 -27.97
N PRO A 547 19.80 6.19 -26.91
CA PRO A 547 20.84 5.14 -26.84
C PRO A 547 20.72 4.10 -27.94
N LEU A 548 19.48 3.72 -28.30
CA LEU A 548 19.24 2.62 -29.22
C LEU A 548 19.71 2.91 -30.65
N TRP A 549 19.98 4.17 -31.02
CA TRP A 549 20.47 4.53 -32.36
C TRP A 549 21.85 3.95 -32.71
N VAL A 550 22.61 3.45 -31.73
CA VAL A 550 23.81 2.66 -31.98
C VAL A 550 23.46 1.34 -32.69
N LEU A 551 22.31 0.74 -32.38
CA LEU A 551 21.89 -0.56 -32.90
C LEU A 551 21.45 -0.46 -34.37
N PRO A 552 21.78 -1.44 -35.23
CA PRO A 552 21.40 -1.44 -36.63
C PRO A 552 19.88 -1.31 -36.86
N SER A 553 19.07 -1.94 -36.00
CA SER A 553 17.60 -1.91 -36.08
C SER A 553 16.98 -0.53 -35.86
N HIS A 554 17.68 0.37 -35.17
CA HIS A 554 17.17 1.71 -34.81
C HIS A 554 17.98 2.84 -35.45
N ARG A 555 19.15 2.56 -36.01
CA ARG A 555 20.03 3.54 -36.68
C ARG A 555 19.30 4.32 -37.77
N GLN A 556 18.40 3.68 -38.52
CA GLN A 556 17.63 4.35 -39.58
C GLN A 556 16.78 5.50 -39.03
N ASN A 557 16.25 5.39 -37.81
CA ASN A 557 15.45 6.45 -37.19
C ASN A 557 16.28 7.73 -36.96
N LEU A 558 17.54 7.58 -36.55
CA LEU A 558 18.47 8.71 -36.45
C LEU A 558 18.71 9.34 -37.82
N LEU A 559 19.03 8.53 -38.82
CA LEU A 559 19.34 9.03 -40.17
C LEU A 559 18.15 9.76 -40.79
N ASP A 560 16.93 9.22 -40.64
CA ASP A 560 15.71 9.86 -41.12
C ASP A 560 15.46 11.20 -40.41
N GLN A 561 15.73 11.26 -39.11
CA GLN A 561 15.61 12.50 -38.34
C GLN A 561 16.64 13.53 -38.78
N LEU A 562 17.91 13.15 -38.90
CA LEU A 562 18.99 14.02 -39.38
C LEU A 562 18.72 14.53 -40.79
N ALA A 563 18.22 13.69 -41.69
CA ALA A 563 17.88 14.08 -43.05
C ALA A 563 16.80 15.18 -43.10
N ARG A 564 15.82 15.17 -42.19
CA ARG A 564 14.77 16.21 -42.12
C ARG A 564 15.29 17.54 -41.57
N ILE A 565 16.25 17.50 -40.67
CA ILE A 565 16.73 18.69 -39.94
C ILE A 565 18.08 19.23 -40.42
N ARG A 566 18.75 18.57 -41.38
CA ARG A 566 20.10 18.92 -41.87
C ARG A 566 20.26 20.36 -42.38
N ASP A 567 19.16 20.99 -42.80
CA ASP A 567 19.15 22.37 -43.30
C ASP A 567 19.01 23.41 -42.17
N LEU A 568 18.90 22.98 -40.92
CA LEU A 568 18.86 23.88 -39.77
C LEU A 568 20.24 24.49 -39.48
N PRO A 569 20.31 25.74 -39.00
CA PRO A 569 21.57 26.49 -38.89
C PRO A 569 22.43 26.13 -37.66
N PHE A 570 22.42 24.87 -37.20
CA PHE A 570 23.29 24.43 -36.10
C PHE A 570 24.77 24.44 -36.51
N HIS A 571 25.66 24.69 -35.56
CA HIS A 571 27.11 24.76 -35.82
C HIS A 571 27.80 23.39 -35.79
N ALA A 572 27.25 22.44 -35.02
CA ALA A 572 27.74 21.08 -34.89
C ALA A 572 26.62 20.16 -34.41
N LEU A 573 26.79 18.86 -34.59
CA LEU A 573 25.97 17.80 -34.02
C LEU A 573 26.78 17.03 -32.98
N GLN A 574 26.29 16.98 -31.76
CA GLN A 574 26.84 16.16 -30.68
C GLN A 574 25.91 14.98 -30.43
N LEU A 575 26.41 13.77 -30.65
CA LEU A 575 25.72 12.54 -30.27
C LEU A 575 26.18 12.12 -28.89
N ASP A 576 25.27 12.09 -27.94
CA ASP A 576 25.48 11.57 -26.60
C ASP A 576 25.07 10.10 -26.56
N LEU A 577 26.06 9.22 -26.75
CA LEU A 577 25.83 7.79 -26.87
C LEU A 577 26.78 7.09 -25.92
N GLU A 578 26.24 6.34 -24.97
CA GLU A 578 27.04 5.60 -24.01
C GLU A 578 26.76 4.10 -24.10
N ARG A 579 27.81 3.30 -23.95
CA ARG A 579 27.71 1.84 -23.88
C ARG A 579 26.68 1.43 -22.82
N SER A 580 26.80 2.03 -21.63
CA SER A 580 26.00 1.76 -20.43
C SER A 580 24.49 1.91 -20.62
N GLN A 581 24.05 2.67 -21.63
CA GLN A 581 22.65 2.96 -21.90
C GLN A 581 21.98 1.91 -22.83
N LEU A 582 22.76 1.03 -23.47
CA LEU A 582 22.24 -0.08 -24.27
C LEU A 582 21.81 -1.30 -23.41
N PRO A 583 20.95 -2.19 -23.92
CA PRO A 583 20.73 -3.51 -23.31
C PRO A 583 22.01 -4.34 -23.24
N ASP A 584 22.12 -5.22 -22.23
CA ASP A 584 23.39 -5.90 -21.93
C ASP A 584 23.96 -6.74 -23.07
N ALA A 585 23.09 -7.41 -23.81
CA ALA A 585 23.45 -8.24 -24.94
C ALA A 585 24.16 -7.46 -26.05
N ASP A 586 23.87 -6.17 -26.19
CA ASP A 586 24.36 -5.32 -27.27
C ASP A 586 25.59 -4.49 -26.85
N GLN A 587 25.85 -4.35 -25.55
CA GLN A 587 26.96 -3.56 -25.03
C GLN A 587 28.36 -4.05 -25.47
N PRO A 588 28.64 -5.37 -25.58
CA PRO A 588 29.92 -5.84 -26.11
C PRO A 588 30.18 -5.37 -27.54
N GLN A 589 29.12 -5.16 -28.33
CA GLN A 589 29.21 -4.71 -29.72
C GLN A 589 29.18 -3.19 -29.86
N TRP A 590 28.89 -2.45 -28.79
CA TRP A 590 28.70 -1.00 -28.82
C TRP A 590 29.86 -0.24 -29.47
N GLY A 591 31.11 -0.63 -29.18
CA GLY A 591 32.29 0.07 -29.70
C GLY A 591 32.38 0.06 -31.23
N ASP A 592 32.02 -1.05 -31.88
CA ASP A 592 31.99 -1.13 -33.34
C ASP A 592 30.69 -0.52 -33.89
N LEU A 593 29.55 -0.74 -33.21
CA LEU A 593 28.25 -0.21 -33.62
C LEU A 593 28.17 1.33 -33.55
N VAL A 594 28.80 1.97 -32.55
CA VAL A 594 28.83 3.44 -32.44
C VAL A 594 29.68 4.04 -33.55
N VAL A 595 30.80 3.39 -33.92
CA VAL A 595 31.66 3.80 -35.03
C VAL A 595 30.90 3.71 -36.36
N GLU A 596 30.11 2.66 -36.57
CA GLU A 596 29.21 2.56 -37.73
C GLU A 596 28.13 3.65 -37.73
N THR A 597 27.50 3.91 -36.58
CA THR A 597 26.49 4.97 -36.46
C THR A 597 27.07 6.35 -36.74
N LEU A 598 28.28 6.64 -36.25
CA LEU A 598 29.00 7.88 -36.56
C LEU A 598 29.29 8.01 -38.06
N ARG A 599 29.76 6.93 -38.70
CA ARG A 599 30.03 6.91 -40.15
C ARG A 599 28.76 7.16 -40.96
N ALA A 600 27.65 6.57 -40.55
CA ALA A 600 26.36 6.75 -41.19
C ALA A 600 25.82 8.19 -40.98
N ALA A 601 25.93 8.74 -39.77
CA ALA A 601 25.52 10.10 -39.46
C ALA A 601 26.34 11.14 -40.25
N HIS A 602 27.67 10.99 -40.30
CA HIS A 602 28.58 11.86 -41.05
C HIS A 602 28.23 11.90 -42.55
N ALA A 603 27.72 10.80 -43.11
CA ALA A 603 27.31 10.76 -44.52
C ALA A 603 26.03 11.56 -44.83
N VAL A 604 25.21 11.91 -43.82
CA VAL A 604 23.90 12.55 -44.04
C VAL A 604 23.80 13.99 -43.52
N VAL A 605 24.70 14.42 -42.62
CA VAL A 605 24.71 15.79 -42.07
C VAL A 605 25.85 16.64 -42.63
N PRO A 606 25.64 17.96 -42.85
CA PRO A 606 26.70 18.88 -43.24
C PRO A 606 27.50 19.42 -42.05
N TRP A 607 27.07 19.14 -40.81
CA TRP A 607 27.67 19.70 -39.60
C TRP A 607 28.87 18.88 -39.12
N PRO A 608 29.88 19.51 -38.50
CA PRO A 608 30.88 18.80 -37.69
C PRO A 608 30.20 17.87 -36.69
N LEU A 609 30.63 16.61 -36.68
CA LEU A 609 30.09 15.56 -35.82
C LEU A 609 30.97 15.38 -34.58
N GLY A 610 30.35 15.31 -33.41
CA GLY A 610 30.99 14.98 -32.14
C GLY A 610 30.34 13.79 -31.46
N LEU A 611 31.13 13.00 -30.73
CA LEU A 611 30.66 11.94 -29.84
C LEU A 611 30.88 12.36 -28.39
N THR A 612 29.84 12.34 -27.56
CA THR A 612 29.96 12.37 -26.10
C THR A 612 29.73 10.96 -25.60
N THR A 613 30.61 10.47 -24.74
CA THR A 613 30.47 9.14 -24.15
C THR A 613 31.25 9.05 -22.83
N HIS A 614 31.07 7.95 -22.10
CA HIS A 614 31.78 7.71 -20.84
C HIS A 614 33.30 7.63 -21.05
N TYR A 615 34.11 8.23 -20.16
CA TYR A 615 35.57 8.28 -20.33
C TYR A 615 36.23 6.90 -20.49
N ARG A 616 35.65 5.86 -19.86
CA ARG A 616 36.17 4.48 -19.96
C ARG A 616 36.15 3.93 -21.38
N GLU A 617 35.26 4.43 -22.24
CA GLU A 617 35.25 4.04 -23.65
C GLU A 617 36.53 4.48 -24.38
N LEU A 618 37.15 5.56 -23.89
CA LEU A 618 38.38 6.11 -24.42
C LEU A 618 39.63 5.37 -23.90
N GLU A 619 39.50 4.51 -22.90
CA GLU A 619 40.60 3.66 -22.41
C GLU A 619 41.00 2.59 -23.43
N SER A 620 40.12 2.28 -24.38
CA SER A 620 40.45 1.43 -25.52
C SER A 620 41.40 2.18 -26.48
N PRO A 621 42.64 1.69 -26.69
CA PRO A 621 43.69 2.44 -27.40
C PRO A 621 43.29 2.93 -28.80
N ASP A 622 42.54 2.12 -29.55
CA ASP A 622 42.18 2.43 -30.94
C ASP A 622 40.84 3.15 -31.08
N PHE A 623 40.10 3.37 -29.98
CA PHE A 623 38.72 3.85 -30.06
C PHE A 623 38.63 5.27 -30.63
N ALA A 624 39.46 6.19 -30.15
CA ALA A 624 39.51 7.56 -30.65
C ALA A 624 39.87 7.61 -32.15
N GLN A 625 40.76 6.72 -32.61
CA GLN A 625 41.13 6.62 -34.03
C GLN A 625 39.96 6.10 -34.87
N LYS A 626 39.27 5.05 -34.41
CA LYS A 626 38.08 4.51 -35.09
C LYS A 626 36.97 5.57 -35.18
N VAL A 627 36.74 6.31 -34.10
CA VAL A 627 35.75 7.41 -34.02
C VAL A 627 36.11 8.54 -35.00
N HIS A 628 37.38 8.95 -35.05
CA HIS A 628 37.82 9.96 -36.02
C HIS A 628 37.71 9.47 -37.47
N ALA A 629 38.13 8.23 -37.74
CA ALA A 629 38.02 7.62 -39.06
C ALA A 629 36.56 7.44 -39.52
N ALA A 630 35.60 7.43 -38.58
CA ALA A 630 34.18 7.48 -38.88
C ALA A 630 33.65 8.90 -39.19
N GLY A 631 34.50 9.93 -39.14
CA GLY A 631 34.15 11.31 -39.48
C GLY A 631 33.84 12.20 -38.28
N ALA A 632 34.03 11.73 -37.04
CA ALA A 632 33.91 12.58 -35.87
C ALA A 632 35.11 13.55 -35.74
N THR A 633 34.79 14.80 -35.45
CA THR A 633 35.72 15.92 -35.28
C THR A 633 35.95 16.28 -33.81
N GLU A 634 35.11 15.79 -32.90
CA GLU A 634 35.24 15.98 -31.47
C GLU A 634 34.83 14.75 -30.66
N LEU A 635 35.59 14.45 -29.60
CA LEU A 635 35.28 13.40 -28.62
C LEU A 635 35.21 13.99 -27.21
N THR A 636 34.03 13.97 -26.60
CA THR A 636 33.81 14.49 -25.24
C THR A 636 33.75 13.33 -24.25
N ALA A 637 34.68 13.32 -23.30
CA ALA A 637 34.74 12.33 -22.24
C ALA A 637 33.90 12.76 -21.04
N MET A 638 32.81 12.04 -20.74
CA MET A 638 32.06 12.23 -19.50
C MET A 638 32.86 11.66 -18.34
N VAL A 639 33.30 12.54 -17.43
CA VAL A 639 34.06 12.17 -16.23
C VAL A 639 33.23 12.55 -15.01
N TYR A 640 32.57 11.56 -14.41
CA TYR A 640 31.79 11.71 -13.18
C TYR A 640 32.69 11.75 -11.93
N VAL A 641 33.57 12.76 -11.89
CA VAL A 641 34.43 13.05 -10.74
C VAL A 641 34.49 14.57 -10.55
N SER A 642 34.18 15.05 -9.34
CA SER A 642 34.11 16.47 -9.00
C SER A 642 35.42 17.06 -8.48
N ASN A 643 36.41 16.20 -8.16
CA ASN A 643 37.74 16.60 -7.73
C ASN A 643 38.63 16.90 -8.96
N PRO A 644 39.06 18.15 -9.19
CA PRO A 644 39.83 18.51 -10.39
C PRO A 644 41.13 17.74 -10.56
N ALA A 645 41.87 17.48 -9.47
CA ALA A 645 43.14 16.77 -9.55
C ALA A 645 42.95 15.33 -10.02
N ARG A 646 41.88 14.66 -9.55
CA ARG A 646 41.53 13.30 -9.98
C ARG A 646 41.03 13.28 -11.43
N VAL A 647 40.29 14.31 -11.86
CA VAL A 647 39.88 14.44 -13.27
C VAL A 647 41.11 14.57 -14.17
N VAL A 648 42.09 15.40 -13.80
CA VAL A 648 43.36 15.52 -14.53
C VAL A 648 44.09 14.19 -14.58
N GLU A 649 44.17 13.46 -13.46
CA GLU A 649 44.79 12.14 -13.40
C GLU A 649 44.11 11.14 -14.34
N ILE A 650 42.78 11.05 -14.31
CA ILE A 650 42.00 10.16 -15.19
C ILE A 650 42.25 10.54 -16.64
N VAL A 651 42.11 11.81 -16.98
CA VAL A 651 42.15 12.28 -18.36
C VAL A 651 43.56 12.14 -18.94
N LYS A 652 44.61 12.46 -18.17
CA LYS A 652 46.00 12.16 -18.53
C LYS A 652 46.30 10.67 -18.58
N GLY A 653 45.49 9.86 -17.90
CA GLY A 653 45.44 8.40 -18.00
C GLY A 653 44.90 7.88 -19.33
N LEU A 654 44.15 8.70 -20.09
CA LEU A 654 43.46 8.23 -21.28
C LEU A 654 44.41 8.13 -22.49
N PRO A 655 44.35 7.03 -23.26
CA PRO A 655 45.08 6.85 -24.51
C PRO A 655 45.04 8.02 -25.51
N PRO A 656 43.93 8.77 -25.66
CA PRO A 656 43.89 9.95 -26.54
C PRO A 656 44.86 11.07 -26.14
N LEU A 657 45.30 11.12 -24.87
CA LEU A 657 46.33 12.07 -24.41
C LEU A 657 47.73 11.44 -24.36
N GLN A 658 47.82 10.16 -24.04
CA GLN A 658 49.10 9.46 -23.89
C GLN A 658 49.72 9.05 -25.22
N SER A 659 48.89 8.83 -26.23
CA SER A 659 49.37 8.55 -27.58
C SER A 659 49.70 9.88 -28.27
N LEU A 660 50.92 9.99 -28.80
CA LEU A 660 51.31 10.96 -29.84
C LEU A 660 50.52 10.75 -31.17
N GLN A 661 49.31 10.19 -31.08
CA GLN A 661 48.39 9.79 -32.13
C GLN A 661 47.02 10.43 -31.89
N ASN A 662 46.96 11.71 -31.47
CA ASN A 662 45.75 12.46 -31.78
C ASN A 662 45.64 12.46 -33.31
N PRO A 663 44.63 11.80 -33.92
CA PRO A 663 44.45 11.85 -35.36
C PRO A 663 44.39 13.33 -35.74
N GLY A 664 45.28 13.81 -36.61
CA GLY A 664 45.37 15.23 -36.92
C GLY A 664 43.99 15.80 -37.27
N GLY A 665 43.42 16.61 -36.38
CA GLY A 665 42.08 17.19 -36.54
C GLY A 665 40.99 16.72 -35.55
N LEU A 666 41.22 15.69 -34.72
CA LEU A 666 40.27 15.32 -33.65
C LEU A 666 40.48 16.21 -32.41
N ARG A 667 39.43 16.92 -32.00
CA ARG A 667 39.40 17.63 -30.71
C ARG A 667 38.88 16.72 -29.61
N TRP A 668 39.23 16.99 -28.37
CA TRP A 668 38.65 16.30 -27.22
C TRP A 668 38.28 17.27 -26.11
N SER A 669 37.15 17.01 -25.46
CA SER A 669 36.62 17.84 -24.37
C SER A 669 36.28 16.96 -23.17
N ILE A 670 36.04 17.56 -22.02
CA ILE A 670 35.59 16.82 -20.83
C ILE A 670 34.19 17.29 -20.46
N ALA A 671 33.28 16.35 -20.26
CA ALA A 671 31.99 16.64 -19.65
C ALA A 671 32.08 16.47 -18.12
N GLN A 672 31.65 17.49 -17.38
CA GLN A 672 31.64 17.56 -15.92
C GLN A 672 30.20 17.78 -15.41
N SER A 673 29.80 17.06 -14.37
CA SER A 673 28.43 17.15 -13.86
C SER A 673 28.24 18.27 -12.81
N MET A 674 27.05 18.86 -12.85
CA MET A 674 26.43 19.84 -11.98
C MET A 674 25.03 19.36 -11.55
N GLU A 675 24.75 18.06 -11.67
CA GLU A 675 23.47 17.45 -11.33
C GLU A 675 23.37 17.17 -9.81
N ARG A 676 22.27 17.56 -9.18
CA ARG A 676 21.99 17.46 -7.75
C ARG A 676 21.68 16.05 -7.26
N THR A 677 21.31 15.17 -8.19
CA THR A 677 21.00 13.77 -7.92
C THR A 677 22.26 12.92 -7.78
N LEU A 678 23.38 13.40 -8.31
CA LEU A 678 24.68 12.75 -8.19
C LEU A 678 25.37 13.11 -6.88
N SER A 679 26.26 12.23 -6.43
CA SER A 679 26.99 12.41 -5.17
C SER A 679 27.93 13.62 -5.25
N PRO A 680 28.35 14.19 -4.09
CA PRO A 680 29.36 15.25 -4.06
C PRO A 680 30.70 14.88 -4.69
N GLN A 681 30.98 13.58 -4.84
CA GLN A 681 32.16 13.05 -5.50
C GLN A 681 32.04 13.05 -7.03
N GLU A 682 30.82 13.01 -7.57
CA GLU A 682 30.54 12.90 -9.01
C GLU A 682 30.03 14.22 -9.62
N SER A 683 29.51 15.14 -8.79
CA SER A 683 28.92 16.41 -9.22
C SER A 683 29.42 17.61 -8.43
N SER A 684 29.53 18.74 -9.11
CA SER A 684 29.85 20.04 -8.51
C SER A 684 28.63 20.77 -7.90
N HIS A 685 27.42 20.20 -7.98
CA HIS A 685 26.21 20.85 -7.45
C HIS A 685 26.31 21.22 -5.94
N PRO A 686 26.83 20.35 -5.05
CA PRO A 686 26.88 20.65 -3.62
C PRO A 686 27.83 21.79 -3.24
N VAL A 687 28.85 22.07 -4.06
CA VAL A 687 29.85 23.12 -3.76
C VAL A 687 29.43 24.51 -4.20
N GLY A 688 28.32 24.64 -4.94
CA GLY A 688 27.80 25.93 -5.41
C GLY A 688 28.51 26.49 -6.64
N LYS A 689 27.94 27.55 -7.22
CA LYS A 689 28.33 28.09 -8.53
C LYS A 689 29.74 28.66 -8.53
N ALA A 690 30.07 29.52 -7.56
CA ALA A 690 31.36 30.16 -7.49
C ALA A 690 32.51 29.14 -7.40
N THR A 691 32.39 28.15 -6.51
CA THR A 691 33.41 27.12 -6.34
C THR A 691 33.47 26.17 -7.53
N ALA A 692 32.34 25.80 -8.13
CA ALA A 692 32.31 24.97 -9.34
C ALA A 692 33.02 25.66 -10.52
N LEU A 693 32.74 26.95 -10.76
CA LEU A 693 33.40 27.73 -11.82
C LEU A 693 34.91 27.81 -11.60
N GLN A 694 35.35 28.04 -10.36
CA GLN A 694 36.77 28.08 -10.03
C GLN A 694 37.44 26.73 -10.30
N ARG A 695 36.81 25.61 -9.90
CA ARG A 695 37.31 24.25 -10.17
C ARG A 695 37.42 23.95 -11.65
N TRP A 696 36.43 24.33 -12.45
CA TRP A 696 36.49 24.12 -13.90
C TRP A 696 37.54 25.01 -14.56
N LYS A 697 37.76 26.23 -14.05
CA LYS A 697 38.84 27.09 -14.53
C LYS A 697 40.21 26.47 -14.25
N GLU A 698 40.43 25.95 -13.05
CA GLU A 698 41.66 25.25 -12.67
C GLU A 698 41.87 23.99 -13.52
N LEU A 699 40.81 23.20 -13.74
CA LEU A 699 40.85 22.02 -14.60
C LEU A 699 41.19 22.38 -16.05
N ALA A 700 40.54 23.40 -16.61
CA ALA A 700 40.79 23.85 -17.97
C ALA A 700 42.22 24.36 -18.13
N GLN A 701 42.75 25.10 -17.14
CA GLN A 701 44.14 25.56 -17.14
C GLN A 701 45.12 24.38 -17.11
N ALA A 702 44.88 23.39 -16.25
CA ALA A 702 45.74 22.20 -16.11
C ALA A 702 45.81 21.33 -17.37
N LEU A 703 44.80 21.41 -18.23
CA LEU A 703 44.70 20.63 -19.48
C LEU A 703 44.95 21.47 -20.74
N SER A 704 45.08 22.79 -20.60
CA SER A 704 45.18 23.69 -21.75
C SER A 704 46.44 23.53 -22.59
N SER A 705 47.51 22.97 -22.02
CA SER A 705 48.74 22.63 -22.74
C SER A 705 48.65 21.33 -23.54
N GLU A 706 47.60 20.53 -23.32
CA GLU A 706 47.44 19.23 -23.96
C GLU A 706 46.91 19.40 -25.41
N PRO A 707 47.56 18.78 -26.42
CA PRO A 707 47.16 18.93 -27.81
C PRO A 707 45.70 18.49 -28.07
N GLY A 708 44.95 19.34 -28.77
CA GLY A 708 43.57 19.02 -29.17
C GLY A 708 42.50 19.25 -28.10
N PHE A 709 42.86 19.78 -26.91
CA PHE A 709 41.89 20.10 -25.87
C PHE A 709 40.89 21.17 -26.34
N GLY A 710 39.61 20.82 -26.32
CA GLY A 710 38.47 21.62 -26.78
C GLY A 710 37.79 22.42 -25.68
N GLY A 711 37.93 22.00 -24.42
CA GLY A 711 37.36 22.68 -23.25
C GLY A 711 36.61 21.73 -22.30
N ILE A 712 35.83 22.34 -21.41
CA ILE A 712 34.96 21.63 -20.45
C ILE A 712 33.51 21.91 -20.81
N VAL A 713 32.69 20.88 -20.92
CA VAL A 713 31.24 20.98 -21.11
C VAL A 713 30.54 20.59 -19.81
N VAL A 714 29.58 21.39 -19.35
CA VAL A 714 28.92 21.20 -18.05
C VAL A 714 27.53 20.62 -18.23
N GLN A 715 27.23 19.55 -17.49
CA GLN A 715 25.94 18.88 -17.46
C GLN A 715 25.27 19.08 -16.09
N SER A 716 24.24 19.91 -15.89
CA SER A 716 23.47 20.67 -16.88
C SER A 716 23.37 22.15 -16.51
N TRP A 717 23.01 22.97 -17.50
CA TRP A 717 22.74 24.39 -17.33
C TRP A 717 21.56 24.65 -16.37
N GLU A 718 20.51 23.85 -16.48
CA GLU A 718 19.31 23.94 -15.65
C GLU A 718 19.67 23.86 -14.17
N GLU A 719 20.51 22.90 -13.80
CA GLU A 719 20.91 22.67 -12.41
C GLU A 719 22.00 23.63 -11.94
N PHE A 720 22.88 24.09 -12.83
CA PHE A 720 23.80 25.19 -12.53
C PHE A 720 23.06 26.46 -12.09
N LYS A 721 21.89 26.76 -12.67
CA LYS A 721 21.08 27.92 -12.26
C LYS A 721 20.51 27.77 -10.84
N GLU A 722 20.21 26.55 -10.42
CA GLU A 722 19.59 26.25 -9.12
C GLU A 722 20.61 26.04 -8.00
N ALA A 723 21.87 25.76 -8.34
CA ALA A 723 22.95 25.62 -7.37
C ALA A 723 23.11 26.89 -6.50
N ARG A 724 23.59 26.70 -5.26
CA ARG A 724 23.84 27.82 -4.34
C ARG A 724 24.87 28.78 -4.95
N PRO A 725 24.73 30.11 -4.75
CA PRO A 725 25.67 31.11 -5.29
C PRO A 725 27.14 30.79 -5.03
#